data_AF-A0A7M2AAN0-F1
#
_entry.id   AF-A0A7M2AAN0-F1
#
_cell.length_a   1.000
_cell.length_b   1.000
_cell.length_c   1.000
_cell.angle_alpha   90.00
_cell.angle_beta   90.00
_cell.angle_gamma   90.00
#
_symmetry.space_group_name_H-M   'P 1'
#
loop_
_entity.id
_entity.type
_entity.pdbx_description
1 polymer ?
#
loop_
_entity_poly.entity_id
_entity_poly.type
_entity_poly.pdbx_seq_one_letter_code
_entity_poly.pdbx_strand_id
1 'polypeptide(L)'
;MDVNYQGDGFELQWPYKIKDLRSFRIERAFNAHTRCVFTAHMSEEEAEQCLLQSSFNDSLVLQKPTDARPEGWFAGGITKVDIQMEDGIPLLEVEALSRTYIMDMKPRSRSYQNKHLTYTDAIRQLVRNYASGDAQNMATSDQASIGALLVQYEETDWKFLKRLASRVGTVILPDVSMDAPRVYFGVPDLSWGKELHVRRYKAMKDRAVYEELRANAEGKDAERLVEADFVNYRVTSDQYCQVGDDVSFKKQMWVVSESVISYSAGLLQYEYLLVKRQSLRRKSRRNDKLQGMSLEGRVIKRANNMVKVHLDIDDAHDQQGNWWFPYSGEGNNIFHCLPDEGARIKVYFPSGTEKKAMAINSVRGGGEEMKSRTVFQKPSTKVFEMPGEAKMQLGDDGVLFEKGTVSLHLDGGNITLNASEDLLVVAGNQIEAGSGGEEGVLESLRIRAEQEIVLQTNTDQYVILNGNRMGIQSAKVDFQKIEVDFVDLLTEEELEELYLDKLAQGEIAKQEIDLSLQLKAAVQLTNGQRADIRNQVAEKAKSDPGMKDQAKNWLSTMSSNEQKTIYQQKYINQSAAEPEKKSKAEKQAELASQQKVYDQMDQDRTAMYDWKQQAKQVMEQGGQAGKSSEEIHAMMPAPPVLSGQGSSRPAGSSGKPGMIQQFVEATGIGGVLEKISPWLEQMELAYGIPQKPDYLSKQTQKTVYLSRYTFEELIIGPQVLIAEFNILFGVVAIIAAIPTGGGSLYMLAVADAALGVSMIVVNAEKLNDLKNGNANTNPTFLGMDQDLLDKLGITLMVVNLAMLAKHGLNKAADKLVNSKNSSALGDTWAAWKQQVQQDDLTRAGADSKREPTYNSRSKASATGKASEGERYKGSTNGNSDGTTSTIKYLEDMIKNEGFEYGAIFKKNGNVLSKLITDEHPTKINFAPYKDLITDAIITHNHPTNGMLSFNDIETAVAYNAAEIRATLPNGLTFSMKRGETGWNVPYYDVEKIFKETMNLFRNDPKMMQLWKEGHSAKVNDMLMETIADKIGGIYNVYK
;
A
#
# COMPACT_ATOMS: atom_id res chain seq x y z
N MET A 1 -63.74 -6.59 -32.11
CA MET A 1 -63.86 -7.28 -30.81
C MET A 1 -65.31 -7.70 -30.75
N ASP A 2 -65.57 -8.99 -30.92
CA ASP A 2 -66.92 -9.53 -30.83
C ASP A 2 -67.37 -9.45 -29.38
N VAL A 3 -68.47 -8.73 -29.15
CA VAL A 3 -69.13 -8.62 -27.84
C VAL A 3 -69.74 -9.99 -27.53
N ASN A 4 -69.38 -10.61 -26.41
CA ASN A 4 -69.81 -11.98 -26.13
C ASN A 4 -71.09 -12.07 -25.26
N TYR A 5 -71.44 -11.03 -24.49
CA TYR A 5 -72.76 -10.91 -23.86
C TYR A 5 -73.05 -9.47 -23.40
N GLN A 6 -74.29 -9.01 -23.58
CA GLN A 6 -74.74 -7.68 -23.16
C GLN A 6 -75.91 -7.80 -22.18
N GLY A 7 -75.73 -7.24 -20.98
CA GLY A 7 -76.76 -7.20 -19.94
C GLY A 7 -77.25 -5.78 -19.67
N ASP A 8 -78.16 -5.63 -18.72
CA ASP A 8 -78.72 -4.31 -18.37
C ASP A 8 -77.67 -3.45 -17.67
N GLY A 9 -77.09 -2.50 -18.42
CA GLY A 9 -76.07 -1.58 -17.95
C GLY A 9 -74.65 -2.13 -17.88
N PHE A 10 -74.34 -3.27 -18.53
CA PHE A 10 -72.98 -3.83 -18.59
C PHE A 10 -72.73 -4.67 -19.84
N GLU A 11 -71.45 -4.88 -20.14
CA GLU A 11 -70.95 -5.73 -21.22
C GLU A 11 -69.90 -6.70 -20.67
N LEU A 12 -70.01 -7.98 -21.04
CA LEU A 12 -69.04 -9.03 -20.72
C LEU A 12 -68.33 -9.49 -22.00
N GLN A 13 -67.00 -9.39 -21.99
CA GLN A 13 -66.13 -9.96 -23.02
C GLN A 13 -65.33 -11.10 -22.39
N TRP A 14 -65.52 -12.32 -22.89
CA TRP A 14 -64.82 -13.52 -22.42
C TRP A 14 -64.90 -14.64 -23.48
N PRO A 15 -64.00 -15.63 -23.53
CA PRO A 15 -63.84 -16.47 -24.74
C PRO A 15 -64.87 -17.60 -24.92
N TYR A 16 -65.69 -17.92 -23.93
CA TYR A 16 -66.68 -19.00 -24.03
C TYR A 16 -68.08 -18.45 -24.26
N LYS A 17 -68.99 -19.25 -24.82
CA LYS A 17 -70.35 -18.78 -25.07
C LYS A 17 -71.21 -18.97 -23.82
N ILE A 18 -71.94 -17.93 -23.41
CA ILE A 18 -72.97 -18.04 -22.36
C ILE A 18 -74.36 -17.84 -22.95
N LYS A 19 -75.35 -18.48 -22.34
CA LYS A 19 -76.76 -18.23 -22.62
C LYS A 19 -77.27 -17.02 -21.85
N ASP A 20 -76.97 -16.99 -20.54
CA ASP A 20 -77.42 -15.93 -19.64
C ASP A 20 -76.48 -15.72 -18.46
N LEU A 21 -76.35 -14.49 -17.98
CA LEU A 21 -75.55 -14.14 -16.81
C LEU A 21 -76.46 -13.91 -15.59
N ARG A 22 -76.41 -14.81 -14.62
CA ARG A 22 -77.28 -14.78 -13.42
C ARG A 22 -76.85 -13.72 -12.42
N SER A 23 -75.55 -13.63 -12.18
CA SER A 23 -74.97 -12.68 -11.22
C SER A 23 -73.49 -12.48 -11.45
N PHE A 24 -72.98 -11.31 -11.06
CA PHE A 24 -71.55 -11.11 -10.88
C PHE A 24 -71.26 -10.26 -9.66
N ARG A 25 -70.05 -10.39 -9.15
CA ARG A 25 -69.52 -9.62 -8.03
C ARG A 25 -68.06 -9.30 -8.30
N ILE A 26 -67.74 -8.01 -8.42
CA ILE A 26 -66.38 -7.51 -8.59
C ILE A 26 -65.97 -6.84 -7.29
N GLU A 27 -64.87 -7.29 -6.70
CA GLU A 27 -64.29 -6.74 -5.48
C GLU A 27 -62.93 -6.11 -5.80
N ARG A 28 -62.79 -4.83 -5.50
CA ARG A 28 -61.55 -4.07 -5.68
C ARG A 28 -61.18 -3.43 -4.36
N ALA A 29 -59.93 -3.57 -3.96
CA ALA A 29 -59.40 -2.98 -2.74
C ALA A 29 -57.91 -2.69 -2.87
N PHE A 30 -57.40 -1.76 -2.07
CA PHE A 30 -55.96 -1.54 -1.95
C PHE A 30 -55.23 -2.78 -1.46
N ASN A 31 -54.03 -3.03 -2.00
CA ASN A 31 -53.14 -4.15 -1.68
C ASN A 31 -53.70 -5.56 -1.96
N ALA A 32 -54.84 -5.64 -2.67
CA ALA A 32 -55.43 -6.88 -3.14
C ALA A 32 -55.48 -6.89 -4.67
N HIS A 33 -55.48 -8.08 -5.27
CA HIS A 33 -55.86 -8.21 -6.67
C HIS A 33 -57.36 -7.94 -6.80
N THR A 34 -57.79 -7.31 -7.89
CA THR A 34 -59.22 -7.19 -8.17
C THR A 34 -59.74 -8.60 -8.44
N ARG A 35 -60.84 -8.98 -7.80
CA ARG A 35 -61.47 -10.29 -7.94
C ARG A 35 -62.82 -10.12 -8.59
N CYS A 36 -63.12 -10.95 -9.58
CA CYS A 36 -64.44 -11.04 -10.19
C CYS A 36 -64.94 -12.47 -10.03
N VAL A 37 -66.13 -12.63 -9.48
CA VAL A 37 -66.86 -13.90 -9.49
C VAL A 37 -68.13 -13.67 -10.28
N PHE A 38 -68.41 -14.52 -11.26
CA PHE A 38 -69.70 -14.49 -11.95
C PHE A 38 -70.28 -15.88 -12.10
N THR A 39 -71.59 -15.91 -12.28
CA THR A 39 -72.37 -17.12 -12.44
C THR A 39 -73.20 -17.02 -13.72
N ALA A 40 -73.10 -18.02 -14.59
CA ALA A 40 -73.77 -18.03 -15.90
C ALA A 40 -74.40 -19.38 -16.23
N HIS A 41 -75.45 -19.34 -17.06
CA HIS A 41 -76.03 -20.53 -17.69
C HIS A 41 -75.33 -20.82 -19.02
N MET A 42 -74.99 -22.09 -19.24
CA MET A 42 -74.32 -22.56 -20.45
C MET A 42 -74.99 -23.85 -20.95
N SER A 43 -74.63 -24.35 -22.13
CA SER A 43 -74.88 -25.77 -22.45
C SER A 43 -73.90 -26.66 -21.67
N GLU A 44 -74.22 -27.95 -21.52
CA GLU A 44 -73.34 -28.91 -20.85
C GLU A 44 -72.00 -29.02 -21.59
N GLU A 45 -72.04 -29.09 -22.92
CA GLU A 45 -70.84 -29.15 -23.77
C GLU A 45 -69.97 -27.89 -23.64
N GLU A 46 -70.59 -26.69 -23.59
CA GLU A 46 -69.88 -25.43 -23.44
C GLU A 46 -69.25 -25.30 -22.03
N ALA A 47 -69.95 -25.76 -20.99
CA ALA A 47 -69.46 -25.76 -19.62
C ALA A 47 -68.28 -26.73 -19.43
N GLU A 48 -68.38 -27.95 -19.98
CA GLU A 48 -67.28 -28.92 -19.98
C GLU A 48 -66.05 -28.41 -20.75
N GLN A 49 -66.25 -27.78 -21.91
CA GLN A 49 -65.16 -27.15 -22.66
C GLN A 49 -64.47 -26.05 -21.85
N CYS A 50 -65.25 -25.20 -21.18
CA CYS A 50 -64.71 -24.16 -20.31
C CYS A 50 -63.89 -24.77 -19.16
N LEU A 51 -64.40 -25.81 -18.50
CA LEU A 51 -63.71 -26.48 -17.41
C LEU A 51 -62.37 -27.10 -17.84
N LEU A 52 -62.31 -27.69 -19.05
CA LEU A 52 -61.12 -28.35 -19.57
C LEU A 52 -60.07 -27.40 -20.14
N GLN A 53 -60.49 -26.27 -20.73
CA GLN A 53 -59.61 -25.40 -21.52
C GLN A 53 -59.30 -24.06 -20.86
N SER A 54 -60.10 -23.64 -19.86
CA SER A 54 -59.90 -22.33 -19.24
C SER A 54 -58.56 -22.22 -18.54
N SER A 55 -57.98 -21.04 -18.63
CA SER A 55 -56.66 -20.75 -18.13
C SER A 55 -56.58 -19.30 -17.67
N PHE A 56 -55.51 -19.00 -16.92
CA PHE A 56 -55.23 -17.62 -16.57
C PHE A 56 -54.93 -16.75 -17.79
N ASN A 57 -54.57 -17.31 -18.96
CA ASN A 57 -54.30 -16.49 -20.16
C ASN A 57 -55.57 -15.95 -20.81
N ASP A 58 -56.70 -16.63 -20.62
CA ASP A 58 -57.99 -16.21 -21.15
C ASP A 58 -58.41 -14.87 -20.57
N SER A 59 -58.91 -13.98 -21.44
CA SER A 59 -59.29 -12.62 -21.06
C SER A 59 -60.73 -12.57 -20.58
N LEU A 60 -60.96 -11.97 -19.43
CA LEU A 60 -62.29 -11.61 -18.93
C LEU A 60 -62.31 -10.11 -18.68
N VAL A 61 -63.19 -9.41 -19.40
CA VAL A 61 -63.41 -7.97 -19.26
C VAL A 61 -64.88 -7.69 -18.96
N LEU A 62 -65.14 -6.96 -17.87
CA LEU A 62 -66.45 -6.41 -17.55
C LEU A 62 -66.36 -4.90 -17.57
N GLN A 63 -67.31 -4.28 -18.27
CA GLN A 63 -67.35 -2.83 -18.45
C GLN A 63 -68.78 -2.30 -18.53
N LYS A 64 -68.96 -1.03 -18.21
CA LYS A 64 -70.19 -0.30 -18.53
C LYS A 64 -70.04 0.39 -19.89
N PRO A 65 -70.94 0.13 -20.86
CA PRO A 65 -70.97 0.91 -22.09
C PRO A 65 -71.36 2.36 -21.78
N THR A 66 -70.59 3.33 -22.29
CA THR A 66 -70.95 4.76 -22.23
C THR A 66 -70.68 5.42 -23.59
N ASP A 67 -71.32 6.57 -23.83
CA ASP A 67 -71.27 7.27 -25.13
C ASP A 67 -69.88 7.80 -25.51
N ALA A 68 -68.95 7.95 -24.54
CA ALA A 68 -67.60 8.49 -24.78
C ALA A 68 -66.51 7.41 -24.72
N ARG A 69 -66.47 6.63 -23.62
CA ARG A 69 -65.49 5.56 -23.42
C ARG A 69 -66.04 4.55 -22.40
N PRO A 70 -65.95 3.24 -22.66
CA PRO A 70 -66.40 2.23 -21.70
C PRO A 70 -65.76 2.43 -20.33
N GLU A 71 -66.56 2.39 -19.27
CA GLU A 71 -66.05 2.40 -17.90
C GLU A 71 -65.63 0.98 -17.53
N GLY A 72 -64.33 0.71 -17.55
CA GLY A 72 -63.79 -0.61 -17.18
C GLY A 72 -64.01 -0.91 -15.69
N TRP A 73 -64.69 -2.00 -15.40
CA TRP A 73 -64.92 -2.50 -14.04
C TRP A 73 -63.94 -3.60 -13.65
N PHE A 74 -63.59 -4.46 -14.61
CA PHE A 74 -62.64 -5.54 -14.40
C PHE A 74 -61.96 -5.93 -15.72
N ALA A 75 -60.68 -6.27 -15.64
CA ALA A 75 -59.92 -6.94 -16.70
C ALA A 75 -58.93 -7.91 -16.05
N GLY A 76 -58.96 -9.18 -16.45
CA GLY A 76 -58.18 -10.22 -15.79
C GLY A 76 -58.25 -11.59 -16.43
N GLY A 77 -57.66 -12.57 -15.74
CA GLY A 77 -57.58 -13.96 -16.16
C GLY A 77 -58.36 -14.90 -15.26
N ILE A 78 -58.79 -16.03 -15.81
CA ILE A 78 -59.56 -17.06 -15.10
C ILE A 78 -58.66 -17.82 -14.13
N THR A 79 -59.12 -18.00 -12.90
CA THR A 79 -58.37 -18.65 -11.81
C THR A 79 -59.07 -19.87 -11.24
N LYS A 80 -60.40 -19.92 -11.32
CA LYS A 80 -61.19 -21.06 -10.88
C LYS A 80 -62.46 -21.15 -11.73
N VAL A 81 -62.88 -22.37 -12.02
CA VAL A 81 -64.14 -22.68 -12.69
C VAL A 81 -64.77 -23.85 -11.97
N ASP A 82 -66.02 -23.70 -11.54
CA ASP A 82 -66.82 -24.75 -10.93
C ASP A 82 -68.13 -24.90 -11.72
N ILE A 83 -68.59 -26.14 -11.91
CA ILE A 83 -69.90 -26.44 -12.51
C ILE A 83 -70.82 -26.94 -11.41
N GLN A 84 -71.98 -26.32 -11.28
CA GLN A 84 -73.06 -26.77 -10.42
C GLN A 84 -74.25 -27.20 -11.28
N MET A 85 -74.92 -28.29 -10.91
CA MET A 85 -76.13 -28.74 -11.59
C MET A 85 -77.35 -28.36 -10.76
N GLU A 86 -78.19 -27.45 -11.28
CA GLU A 86 -79.47 -27.07 -10.66
C GLU A 86 -80.62 -27.51 -11.59
N ASP A 87 -81.47 -28.42 -11.12
CA ASP A 87 -82.65 -28.92 -11.86
C ASP A 87 -82.36 -29.41 -13.30
N GLY A 88 -81.17 -29.99 -13.52
CA GLY A 88 -80.73 -30.48 -14.84
C GLY A 88 -80.13 -29.41 -15.75
N ILE A 89 -79.90 -28.19 -15.26
CA ILE A 89 -79.27 -27.08 -15.99
C ILE A 89 -77.87 -26.84 -15.40
N PRO A 90 -76.79 -26.85 -16.22
CA PRO A 90 -75.46 -26.53 -15.76
C PRO A 90 -75.30 -25.02 -15.51
N LEU A 91 -74.90 -24.70 -14.29
CA LEU A 91 -74.58 -23.38 -13.79
C LEU A 91 -73.06 -23.27 -13.61
N LEU A 92 -72.42 -22.42 -14.41
CA LEU A 92 -70.99 -22.19 -14.31
C LEU A 92 -70.71 -21.06 -13.33
N GLU A 93 -69.90 -21.32 -12.31
CA GLU A 93 -69.29 -20.30 -11.44
C GLU A 93 -67.83 -20.09 -11.84
N VAL A 94 -67.47 -18.86 -12.19
CA VAL A 94 -66.12 -18.51 -12.64
C VAL A 94 -65.54 -17.46 -11.71
N GLU A 95 -64.34 -17.73 -11.21
CA GLU A 95 -63.51 -16.77 -10.49
C GLU A 95 -62.34 -16.32 -11.35
N ALA A 96 -62.19 -15.00 -11.50
CA ALA A 96 -61.08 -14.36 -12.19
C ALA A 96 -60.38 -13.34 -11.29
N LEU A 97 -59.08 -13.20 -11.49
CA LEU A 97 -58.24 -12.18 -10.83
C LEU A 97 -57.65 -11.23 -11.87
N SER A 98 -57.44 -9.97 -11.48
CA SER A 98 -56.79 -9.00 -12.36
C SER A 98 -55.40 -9.46 -12.79
N ARG A 99 -54.93 -8.98 -13.94
CA ARG A 99 -53.63 -9.41 -14.51
C ARG A 99 -52.44 -9.21 -13.60
N THR A 100 -52.52 -8.31 -12.62
CA THR A 100 -51.50 -8.15 -11.57
C THR A 100 -51.23 -9.44 -10.78
N TYR A 101 -52.14 -10.42 -10.78
CA TYR A 101 -51.94 -11.72 -10.14
C TYR A 101 -50.73 -12.49 -10.69
N ILE A 102 -50.33 -12.28 -11.95
CA ILE A 102 -49.11 -12.88 -12.51
C ILE A 102 -47.85 -12.52 -11.71
N MET A 103 -47.86 -11.34 -11.06
CA MET A 103 -46.77 -10.85 -10.22
C MET A 103 -46.74 -11.52 -8.84
N ASP A 104 -47.78 -12.27 -8.45
CA ASP A 104 -47.88 -13.00 -7.18
C ASP A 104 -47.71 -14.53 -7.36
N MET A 105 -47.47 -15.01 -8.58
CA MET A 105 -47.36 -16.46 -8.86
C MET A 105 -46.00 -17.06 -8.47
N LYS A 106 -44.89 -16.36 -8.76
CA LYS A 106 -43.53 -16.91 -8.59
C LYS A 106 -42.70 -16.06 -7.61
N PRO A 107 -42.22 -16.65 -6.51
CA PRO A 107 -41.24 -16.00 -5.64
C PRO A 107 -39.94 -15.69 -6.41
N ARG A 108 -39.31 -14.56 -6.09
CA ARG A 108 -38.03 -14.13 -6.66
C ARG A 108 -37.03 -13.84 -5.56
N SER A 109 -35.76 -13.93 -5.90
CA SER A 109 -34.64 -13.53 -5.06
C SER A 109 -33.72 -12.61 -5.85
N ARG A 110 -33.49 -11.39 -5.38
CA ARG A 110 -32.61 -10.37 -5.96
C ARG A 110 -32.35 -9.23 -4.99
N SER A 111 -31.25 -8.51 -5.18
CA SER A 111 -30.82 -7.39 -4.36
C SER A 111 -30.79 -6.08 -5.16
N TYR A 112 -31.09 -4.98 -4.47
CA TYR A 112 -31.00 -3.62 -5.00
C TYR A 112 -30.03 -2.84 -4.12
N GLN A 113 -28.79 -2.71 -4.59
CA GLN A 113 -27.68 -2.17 -3.80
C GLN A 113 -27.35 -0.71 -4.15
N ASN A 114 -27.93 -0.15 -5.22
CA ASN A 114 -27.76 1.26 -5.57
C ASN A 114 -28.63 2.16 -4.67
N LYS A 115 -27.98 2.96 -3.81
CA LYS A 115 -28.64 3.94 -2.92
C LYS A 115 -29.39 5.03 -3.67
N HIS A 116 -29.02 5.31 -4.91
CA HIS A 116 -29.65 6.33 -5.75
C HIS A 116 -30.84 5.79 -6.56
N LEU A 117 -31.13 4.48 -6.48
CA LEU A 117 -32.32 3.92 -7.13
C LEU A 117 -33.58 4.61 -6.59
N THR A 118 -34.40 5.13 -7.50
CA THR A 118 -35.66 5.80 -7.15
C THR A 118 -36.80 4.80 -6.99
N TYR A 119 -37.83 5.17 -6.23
CA TYR A 119 -39.05 4.37 -6.14
C TYR A 119 -39.68 4.13 -7.52
N THR A 120 -39.73 5.17 -8.35
CA THR A 120 -40.26 5.11 -9.72
C THR A 120 -39.47 4.12 -10.59
N ASP A 121 -38.15 4.14 -10.53
CA ASP A 121 -37.32 3.23 -11.34
C ASP A 121 -37.41 1.78 -10.83
N ALA A 122 -37.41 1.58 -9.51
CA ALA A 122 -37.56 0.25 -8.91
C ALA A 122 -38.89 -0.41 -9.32
N ILE A 123 -40.01 0.31 -9.21
CA ILE A 123 -41.32 -0.25 -9.56
C ILE A 123 -41.44 -0.52 -11.07
N ARG A 124 -40.85 0.35 -11.92
CA ARG A 124 -40.80 0.15 -13.37
C ARG A 124 -39.96 -1.07 -13.75
N GLN A 125 -38.81 -1.27 -13.09
CA GLN A 125 -37.99 -2.46 -13.29
C GLN A 125 -38.73 -3.76 -12.96
N LEU A 126 -39.61 -3.75 -11.95
CA LEU A 126 -40.42 -4.93 -11.59
C LEU A 126 -41.43 -5.26 -12.69
N VAL A 127 -42.23 -4.29 -13.13
CA VAL A 127 -43.33 -4.52 -14.10
C VAL A 127 -42.85 -4.78 -15.52
N ARG A 128 -41.67 -4.27 -15.92
CA ARG A 128 -41.10 -4.47 -17.26
C ARG A 128 -40.86 -5.93 -17.65
N ASN A 129 -40.77 -6.83 -16.67
CA ASN A 129 -40.60 -8.26 -16.92
C ASN A 129 -41.89 -8.95 -17.38
N TYR A 130 -43.02 -8.22 -17.40
CA TYR A 130 -44.33 -8.73 -17.77
C TYR A 130 -44.82 -8.04 -19.04
N ALA A 131 -45.44 -8.79 -19.95
CA ALA A 131 -45.96 -8.27 -21.20
C ALA A 131 -47.00 -7.16 -20.94
N SER A 132 -46.80 -6.00 -21.58
CA SER A 132 -47.62 -4.80 -21.39
C SER A 132 -47.72 -4.31 -19.93
N GLY A 133 -46.79 -4.74 -19.07
CA GLY A 133 -46.72 -4.32 -17.66
C GLY A 133 -46.31 -2.86 -17.52
N ASP A 134 -46.99 -2.14 -16.63
CA ASP A 134 -46.77 -0.72 -16.41
C ASP A 134 -47.02 -0.35 -14.95
N ALA A 135 -46.37 0.71 -14.47
CA ALA A 135 -46.50 1.18 -13.11
C ALA A 135 -46.49 2.71 -13.05
N GLN A 136 -47.45 3.27 -12.33
CA GLN A 136 -47.53 4.71 -12.08
C GLN A 136 -47.25 5.00 -10.62
N ASN A 137 -46.23 5.83 -10.37
CA ASN A 137 -45.90 6.28 -9.02
C ASN A 137 -46.78 7.48 -8.64
N MET A 138 -47.67 7.27 -7.68
CA MET A 138 -48.57 8.29 -7.12
C MET A 138 -48.18 8.67 -5.68
N ALA A 139 -47.16 8.01 -5.11
CA ALA A 139 -46.82 8.14 -3.70
C ALA A 139 -45.61 9.05 -3.44
N THR A 140 -44.66 9.12 -4.36
CA THR A 140 -43.43 9.91 -4.20
C THR A 140 -43.14 10.72 -5.46
N SER A 141 -42.27 11.73 -5.34
CA SER A 141 -41.71 12.38 -6.53
C SER A 141 -40.85 11.39 -7.32
N ASP A 142 -40.69 11.65 -8.62
CA ASP A 142 -39.87 10.80 -9.51
C ASP A 142 -38.40 10.74 -9.10
N GLN A 143 -37.91 11.75 -8.38
CA GLN A 143 -36.52 11.83 -7.88
C GLN A 143 -36.35 11.24 -6.47
N ALA A 144 -37.42 10.70 -5.87
CA ALA A 144 -37.35 10.16 -4.52
C ALA A 144 -36.51 8.87 -4.50
N SER A 145 -35.26 9.01 -4.07
CA SER A 145 -34.34 7.89 -3.88
C SER A 145 -34.75 7.01 -2.68
N ILE A 146 -34.55 5.70 -2.83
CA ILE A 146 -34.81 4.71 -1.77
C ILE A 146 -33.77 4.83 -0.65
N GLY A 147 -32.52 5.16 -0.99
CA GLY A 147 -31.46 5.44 -0.02
C GLY A 147 -31.03 4.26 0.86
N ALA A 148 -31.48 3.04 0.57
CA ALA A 148 -31.30 1.87 1.41
C ALA A 148 -31.14 0.59 0.58
N LEU A 149 -30.42 -0.40 1.12
CA LEU A 149 -30.42 -1.76 0.60
C LEU A 149 -31.84 -2.33 0.64
N LEU A 150 -32.26 -2.92 -0.47
CA LEU A 150 -33.44 -3.76 -0.54
C LEU A 150 -33.05 -5.15 -1.01
N VAL A 151 -33.62 -6.17 -0.40
CA VAL A 151 -33.45 -7.55 -0.84
C VAL A 151 -34.83 -8.17 -0.95
N GLN A 152 -35.23 -8.50 -2.18
CA GLN A 152 -36.36 -9.39 -2.43
C GLN A 152 -35.81 -10.81 -2.24
N TYR A 153 -36.29 -11.55 -1.24
CA TYR A 153 -35.78 -12.90 -0.94
C TYR A 153 -36.95 -13.85 -0.74
N GLU A 154 -37.10 -14.81 -1.65
CA GLU A 154 -38.27 -15.70 -1.71
C GLU A 154 -39.62 -14.98 -1.58
N GLU A 155 -39.69 -13.78 -2.16
CA GLU A 155 -40.85 -12.89 -2.13
C GLU A 155 -41.31 -12.68 -3.57
N THR A 156 -42.62 -12.72 -3.82
CA THR A 156 -43.19 -12.44 -5.15
C THR A 156 -43.07 -10.95 -5.46
N ASP A 157 -43.14 -10.56 -6.74
CA ASP A 157 -43.04 -9.14 -7.11
C ASP A 157 -44.20 -8.32 -6.53
N TRP A 158 -45.38 -8.92 -6.42
CA TRP A 158 -46.53 -8.31 -5.75
C TRP A 158 -46.31 -8.09 -4.25
N LYS A 159 -45.79 -9.09 -3.53
CA LYS A 159 -45.47 -8.93 -2.09
C LYS A 159 -44.38 -7.89 -1.89
N PHE A 160 -43.37 -7.89 -2.75
CA PHE A 160 -42.29 -6.90 -2.72
C PHE A 160 -42.82 -5.48 -2.98
N LEU A 161 -43.71 -5.28 -3.95
CA LEU A 161 -44.38 -3.98 -4.17
C LEU A 161 -45.17 -3.52 -2.95
N LYS A 162 -45.94 -4.42 -2.29
CA LYS A 162 -46.65 -4.10 -1.04
C LYS A 162 -45.68 -3.69 0.06
N ARG A 163 -44.52 -4.36 0.15
CA ARG A 163 -43.49 -4.03 1.13
C ARG A 163 -42.84 -2.67 0.83
N LEU A 164 -42.54 -2.37 -0.43
CA LEU A 164 -42.06 -1.06 -0.86
C LEU A 164 -43.06 0.06 -0.53
N ALA A 165 -44.35 -0.16 -0.86
CA ALA A 165 -45.41 0.80 -0.56
C ALA A 165 -45.51 1.06 0.95
N SER A 166 -45.39 0.01 1.77
CA SER A 166 -45.43 0.15 3.23
C SER A 166 -44.28 0.98 3.81
N ARG A 167 -43.10 1.04 3.17
CA ARG A 167 -41.97 1.86 3.63
C ARG A 167 -42.25 3.35 3.55
N VAL A 168 -42.99 3.78 2.53
CA VAL A 168 -43.39 5.18 2.37
C VAL A 168 -44.79 5.46 2.94
N GLY A 169 -45.37 4.49 3.65
CA GLY A 169 -46.68 4.62 4.28
C GLY A 169 -47.84 4.70 3.29
N THR A 170 -47.71 4.04 2.12
CA THR A 170 -48.72 4.04 1.06
C THR A 170 -49.22 2.63 0.74
N VAL A 171 -50.05 2.51 -0.29
CA VAL A 171 -50.68 1.28 -0.77
C VAL A 171 -50.44 1.08 -2.26
N ILE A 172 -50.75 -0.10 -2.78
CA ILE A 172 -50.79 -0.37 -4.22
C ILE A 172 -52.21 -0.70 -4.69
N LEU A 173 -52.50 -0.42 -5.96
CA LEU A 173 -53.80 -0.68 -6.56
C LEU A 173 -53.65 -1.23 -7.99
N PRO A 174 -54.28 -2.38 -8.33
CA PRO A 174 -54.36 -2.82 -9.72
C PRO A 174 -55.13 -1.81 -10.58
N ASP A 175 -54.57 -1.49 -11.74
CA ASP A 175 -55.31 -0.83 -12.82
C ASP A 175 -56.08 -1.89 -13.62
N VAL A 176 -57.39 -1.70 -13.73
CA VAL A 176 -58.32 -2.61 -14.41
C VAL A 176 -58.84 -2.04 -15.73
N SER A 177 -58.30 -0.91 -16.19
CA SER A 177 -58.71 -0.25 -17.43
C SER A 177 -58.25 -0.99 -18.69
N MET A 178 -57.28 -1.90 -18.55
CA MET A 178 -56.69 -2.70 -19.62
C MET A 178 -56.40 -4.10 -19.12
N ASP A 179 -56.45 -5.08 -20.02
CA ASP A 179 -56.09 -6.47 -19.74
C ASP A 179 -54.56 -6.67 -19.69
N ALA A 180 -53.90 -6.01 -18.73
CA ALA A 180 -52.45 -6.00 -18.57
C ALA A 180 -52.05 -5.84 -17.09
N PRO A 181 -50.86 -6.34 -16.66
CA PRO A 181 -50.40 -6.26 -15.28
C PRO A 181 -49.93 -4.84 -14.96
N ARG A 182 -50.89 -3.95 -14.69
CA ARG A 182 -50.67 -2.53 -14.42
C ARG A 182 -50.98 -2.19 -12.98
N VAL A 183 -50.15 -1.34 -12.36
CA VAL A 183 -50.27 -1.02 -10.94
C VAL A 183 -50.07 0.48 -10.66
N TYR A 184 -50.92 1.04 -9.82
CA TYR A 184 -50.66 2.32 -9.16
C TYR A 184 -49.88 2.05 -7.88
N PHE A 185 -48.71 2.68 -7.75
CA PHE A 185 -47.94 2.73 -6.53
C PHE A 185 -48.31 3.99 -5.76
N GLY A 186 -49.33 3.88 -4.92
CA GLY A 186 -49.94 4.99 -4.19
C GLY A 186 -51.45 5.08 -4.39
N VAL A 187 -52.06 6.05 -3.74
CA VAL A 187 -53.47 6.39 -3.94
C VAL A 187 -53.55 7.32 -5.16
N PRO A 188 -54.19 6.90 -6.27
CA PRO A 188 -54.27 7.73 -7.45
C PRO A 188 -55.33 8.82 -7.28
N ASP A 189 -54.99 10.07 -7.61
CA ASP A 189 -55.93 11.20 -7.56
C ASP A 189 -56.77 11.25 -8.86
N LEU A 190 -57.69 10.28 -9.02
CA LEU A 190 -58.47 10.08 -10.26
C LEU A 190 -59.66 11.02 -10.39
N SER A 191 -60.27 11.40 -9.26
CA SER A 191 -61.37 12.36 -9.22
C SER A 191 -61.38 13.09 -7.88
N TRP A 192 -61.73 14.38 -7.90
CA TRP A 192 -61.73 15.22 -6.72
C TRP A 192 -63.12 15.78 -6.42
N GLY A 193 -63.65 15.48 -5.24
CA GLY A 193 -64.74 16.26 -4.64
C GLY A 193 -66.14 15.99 -5.18
N LYS A 194 -66.38 14.90 -5.91
CA LYS A 194 -67.75 14.52 -6.33
C LYS A 194 -68.61 14.19 -5.10
N GLU A 195 -69.79 14.78 -5.01
CA GLU A 195 -70.76 14.46 -3.96
C GLU A 195 -71.38 13.07 -4.21
N LEU A 196 -71.20 12.17 -3.24
CA LEU A 196 -71.67 10.79 -3.34
C LEU A 196 -73.10 10.66 -2.83
N HIS A 197 -74.00 10.20 -3.71
CA HIS A 197 -75.40 9.97 -3.40
C HIS A 197 -75.58 8.62 -2.69
N VAL A 198 -75.60 8.65 -1.36
CA VAL A 198 -75.69 7.43 -0.54
C VAL A 198 -77.14 7.06 -0.24
N ARG A 199 -77.54 5.83 -0.60
CA ARG A 199 -78.86 5.27 -0.28
C ARG A 199 -78.93 4.66 1.13
N ARG A 200 -77.86 3.97 1.55
CA ARG A 200 -77.75 3.30 2.85
C ARG A 200 -76.30 3.36 3.33
N TYR A 201 -76.08 3.49 4.63
CA TYR A 201 -74.73 3.41 5.18
C TYR A 201 -74.67 2.73 6.55
N LYS A 202 -73.48 2.22 6.88
CA LYS A 202 -73.07 1.72 8.19
C LYS A 202 -71.78 2.43 8.60
N ALA A 203 -71.79 3.08 9.76
CA ALA A 203 -70.58 3.63 10.37
C ALA A 203 -69.88 2.53 11.18
N MET A 204 -68.56 2.44 11.07
CA MET A 204 -67.74 1.40 11.68
C MET A 204 -66.47 2.01 12.24
N LYS A 205 -65.92 1.43 13.30
CA LYS A 205 -64.62 1.81 13.86
C LYS A 205 -63.90 0.54 14.28
N ASP A 206 -62.77 0.27 13.66
CA ASP A 206 -61.91 -0.85 14.05
C ASP A 206 -60.82 -0.36 14.98
N ARG A 207 -61.00 -0.63 16.27
CA ARG A 207 -60.03 -0.22 17.30
C ARG A 207 -58.78 -1.09 17.28
N ALA A 208 -58.85 -2.36 16.87
CA ALA A 208 -57.70 -3.24 16.87
C ALA A 208 -56.63 -2.74 15.89
N VAL A 209 -57.05 -2.31 14.69
CA VAL A 209 -56.15 -1.74 13.68
C VAL A 209 -55.44 -0.47 14.18
N TYR A 210 -56.15 0.39 14.92
CA TYR A 210 -55.56 1.59 15.52
C TYR A 210 -54.50 1.24 16.58
N GLU A 211 -54.84 0.37 17.53
CA GLU A 211 -53.93 0.00 18.61
C GLU A 211 -52.69 -0.73 18.07
N GLU A 212 -52.84 -1.57 17.04
CA GLU A 212 -51.73 -2.25 16.37
C GLU A 212 -50.78 -1.25 15.68
N LEU A 213 -51.31 -0.28 14.94
CA LEU A 213 -50.50 0.76 14.30
C LEU A 213 -49.77 1.62 15.34
N ARG A 214 -50.47 1.99 16.42
CA ARG A 214 -49.89 2.78 17.52
C ARG A 214 -48.75 2.04 18.22
N ALA A 215 -48.93 0.75 18.53
CA ALA A 215 -47.92 -0.05 19.21
C ALA A 215 -46.63 -0.23 18.40
N ASN A 216 -46.70 -0.07 17.07
CA ASN A 216 -45.57 -0.25 16.14
C ASN A 216 -45.10 1.07 15.50
N ALA A 217 -45.66 2.21 15.88
CA ALA A 217 -45.25 3.50 15.37
C ALA A 217 -44.04 4.01 16.18
N GLU A 218 -42.98 4.43 15.49
CA GLU A 218 -41.76 4.97 16.09
C GLU A 218 -41.64 6.48 15.79
N GLY A 219 -41.11 7.25 16.75
CA GLY A 219 -40.84 8.68 16.58
C GLY A 219 -42.07 9.54 16.26
N LYS A 220 -41.88 10.58 15.42
CA LYS A 220 -42.93 11.56 15.05
C LYS A 220 -44.14 10.97 14.33
N ASP A 221 -44.06 9.72 13.86
CA ASP A 221 -45.18 9.06 13.20
C ASP A 221 -46.23 8.53 14.19
N ALA A 222 -45.84 8.20 15.42
CA ALA A 222 -46.77 7.82 16.48
C ALA A 222 -47.65 9.01 16.93
N GLU A 223 -47.09 10.22 16.92
CA GLU A 223 -47.78 11.47 17.30
C GLU A 223 -48.86 11.90 16.30
N ARG A 224 -48.78 11.43 15.05
CA ARG A 224 -49.72 11.77 13.96
C ARG A 224 -50.95 10.86 13.89
N LEU A 225 -50.98 9.75 14.63
CA LEU A 225 -52.07 8.78 14.58
C LEU A 225 -53.21 9.20 15.51
N VAL A 226 -54.33 9.64 14.92
CA VAL A 226 -55.54 10.02 15.66
C VAL A 226 -56.57 8.90 15.57
N GLU A 227 -57.09 8.44 16.70
CA GLU A 227 -58.08 7.36 16.75
C GLU A 227 -59.37 7.69 15.95
N ALA A 228 -59.73 8.96 15.88
CA ALA A 228 -60.87 9.45 15.10
C ALA A 228 -60.71 9.28 13.57
N ASP A 229 -59.49 9.03 13.07
CA ASP A 229 -59.23 8.79 11.66
C ASP A 229 -59.58 7.36 11.22
N PHE A 230 -59.84 6.45 12.17
CA PHE A 230 -60.21 5.05 11.94
C PHE A 230 -61.73 4.81 11.95
N VAL A 231 -62.52 5.88 11.87
CA VAL A 231 -63.96 5.81 11.61
C VAL A 231 -64.16 5.68 10.10
N ASN A 232 -64.79 4.59 9.68
CA ASN A 232 -65.03 4.23 8.30
C ASN A 232 -66.53 4.14 8.02
N TYR A 233 -66.95 4.41 6.78
CA TYR A 233 -68.33 4.25 6.34
C TYR A 233 -68.43 3.22 5.24
N ARG A 234 -69.24 2.18 5.45
CA ARG A 234 -69.67 1.30 4.35
C ARG A 234 -70.98 1.84 3.79
N VAL A 235 -70.98 2.23 2.52
CA VAL A 235 -72.09 2.93 1.88
C VAL A 235 -72.57 2.19 0.65
N THR A 236 -73.86 2.28 0.36
CA THR A 236 -74.47 1.80 -0.90
C THR A 236 -74.90 2.99 -1.74
N SER A 237 -74.59 2.97 -3.03
CA SER A 237 -74.86 4.06 -3.99
C SER A 237 -75.32 3.49 -5.34
N ASP A 238 -75.94 4.34 -6.16
CA ASP A 238 -76.20 4.12 -7.59
C ASP A 238 -75.15 4.78 -8.49
N GLN A 239 -74.27 5.58 -7.91
CA GLN A 239 -73.15 6.22 -8.61
C GLN A 239 -71.91 5.33 -8.57
N TYR A 240 -71.27 5.17 -9.72
CA TYR A 240 -69.98 4.48 -9.84
C TYR A 240 -68.83 5.35 -9.32
N CYS A 241 -67.97 4.76 -8.50
CA CYS A 241 -66.73 5.31 -8.00
C CYS A 241 -65.65 4.23 -8.03
N GLN A 242 -64.42 4.64 -8.30
CA GLN A 242 -63.26 3.77 -8.30
C GLN A 242 -62.56 3.78 -6.94
N VAL A 243 -61.87 2.69 -6.62
CA VAL A 243 -60.94 2.68 -5.49
C VAL A 243 -59.86 3.72 -5.74
N GLY A 244 -59.61 4.59 -4.76
CA GLY A 244 -58.73 5.75 -4.88
C GLY A 244 -59.45 7.09 -5.12
N ASP A 245 -60.72 7.09 -5.52
CA ASP A 245 -61.47 8.34 -5.70
C ASP A 245 -61.64 9.09 -4.37
N ASP A 246 -61.48 10.42 -4.43
CA ASP A 246 -61.82 11.34 -3.35
C ASP A 246 -63.28 11.81 -3.51
N VAL A 247 -64.16 11.36 -2.61
CA VAL A 247 -65.60 11.64 -2.63
C VAL A 247 -66.03 12.48 -1.43
N SER A 248 -67.02 13.35 -1.64
CA SER A 248 -67.64 14.13 -0.56
C SER A 248 -68.85 13.37 -0.01
N PHE A 249 -68.85 13.09 1.30
CA PHE A 249 -69.98 12.51 2.03
C PHE A 249 -70.10 13.17 3.41
N LYS A 250 -71.31 13.62 3.76
CA LYS A 250 -71.57 14.40 4.99
C LYS A 250 -70.69 15.65 5.12
N LYS A 251 -70.48 16.36 4.00
CA LYS A 251 -69.61 17.57 3.92
C LYS A 251 -68.17 17.32 4.37
N GLN A 252 -67.71 16.08 4.30
CA GLN A 252 -66.33 15.68 4.57
C GLN A 252 -65.79 14.91 3.37
N MET A 253 -64.48 15.03 3.15
CA MET A 253 -63.80 14.30 2.09
C MET A 253 -63.37 12.92 2.58
N TRP A 254 -63.62 11.91 1.75
CA TRP A 254 -63.32 10.51 2.02
C TRP A 254 -62.63 9.89 0.81
N VAL A 255 -61.79 8.89 1.05
CA VAL A 255 -61.19 8.05 0.01
C VAL A 255 -61.97 6.75 -0.09
N VAL A 256 -62.32 6.34 -1.30
CA VAL A 256 -62.85 4.99 -1.56
C VAL A 256 -61.72 3.97 -1.44
N SER A 257 -61.75 3.13 -0.40
CA SER A 257 -60.70 2.12 -0.13
C SER A 257 -61.04 0.72 -0.61
N GLU A 258 -62.33 0.40 -0.66
CA GLU A 258 -62.90 -0.83 -1.21
C GLU A 258 -64.09 -0.45 -2.08
N SER A 259 -64.26 -1.15 -3.19
CA SER A 259 -65.39 -1.04 -4.09
C SER A 259 -65.90 -2.44 -4.42
N VAL A 260 -67.19 -2.64 -4.26
CA VAL A 260 -67.89 -3.86 -4.66
C VAL A 260 -68.98 -3.49 -5.64
N ILE A 261 -68.89 -4.06 -6.84
CA ILE A 261 -69.94 -3.98 -7.86
C ILE A 261 -70.65 -5.33 -7.86
N SER A 262 -71.95 -5.34 -7.64
CA SER A 262 -72.75 -6.57 -7.67
C SER A 262 -73.94 -6.43 -8.60
N TYR A 263 -74.16 -7.45 -9.41
CA TYR A 263 -75.36 -7.64 -10.20
C TYR A 263 -76.02 -8.94 -9.77
N SER A 264 -77.31 -8.87 -9.43
CA SER A 264 -78.11 -10.04 -9.09
C SER A 264 -79.59 -9.75 -9.33
N ALA A 265 -80.32 -10.70 -9.91
CA ALA A 265 -81.77 -10.59 -10.17
C ALA A 265 -82.15 -9.29 -10.92
N GLY A 266 -81.34 -8.89 -11.91
CA GLY A 266 -81.57 -7.69 -12.72
C GLY A 266 -81.21 -6.36 -12.05
N LEU A 267 -80.68 -6.36 -10.83
CA LEU A 267 -80.32 -5.13 -10.11
C LEU A 267 -78.79 -4.98 -10.02
N LEU A 268 -78.29 -3.87 -10.54
CA LEU A 268 -76.91 -3.43 -10.36
C LEU A 268 -76.79 -2.54 -9.11
N GLN A 269 -75.82 -2.83 -8.25
CA GLN A 269 -75.60 -2.12 -7.00
C GLN A 269 -74.11 -1.89 -6.75
N TYR A 270 -73.78 -0.70 -6.21
CA TYR A 270 -72.43 -0.36 -5.79
C TYR A 270 -72.34 -0.22 -4.26
N GLU A 271 -71.31 -0.84 -3.68
CA GLU A 271 -70.97 -0.68 -2.27
C GLU A 271 -69.52 -0.21 -2.12
N TYR A 272 -69.29 0.77 -1.25
CA TYR A 272 -67.96 1.36 -1.02
C TYR A 272 -67.59 1.35 0.46
N LEU A 273 -66.30 1.15 0.75
CA LEU A 273 -65.72 1.46 2.04
C LEU A 273 -64.99 2.80 1.98
N LEU A 274 -65.58 3.82 2.60
CA LEU A 274 -65.04 5.16 2.73
C LEU A 274 -64.16 5.25 3.98
N VAL A 275 -62.94 5.74 3.81
CA VAL A 275 -61.96 5.91 4.88
C VAL A 275 -61.30 7.27 4.80
N LYS A 276 -60.69 7.73 5.89
CA LYS A 276 -59.83 8.92 5.82
C LYS A 276 -58.49 8.57 5.19
N ARG A 277 -57.93 9.48 4.38
CA ARG A 277 -56.65 9.26 3.69
C ARG A 277 -55.51 8.93 4.65
N GLN A 278 -55.50 9.51 5.85
CA GLN A 278 -54.51 9.24 6.90
C GLN A 278 -54.55 7.78 7.40
N SER A 279 -55.73 7.15 7.40
CA SER A 279 -55.91 5.76 7.86
C SER A 279 -55.39 4.71 6.88
N LEU A 280 -55.11 5.08 5.63
CA LEU A 280 -54.53 4.19 4.62
C LEU A 280 -53.06 3.87 4.90
N ARG A 281 -52.41 4.65 5.78
CA ARG A 281 -51.00 4.46 6.14
C ARG A 281 -50.80 3.11 6.81
N ARG A 282 -49.87 2.31 6.28
CA ARG A 282 -49.60 0.95 6.77
C ARG A 282 -48.28 0.84 7.52
N LYS A 283 -48.23 -0.14 8.43
CA LYS A 283 -47.01 -0.61 9.11
C LYS A 283 -45.97 -1.01 8.07
N SER A 284 -44.71 -0.64 8.31
CA SER A 284 -43.57 -1.13 7.52
C SER A 284 -43.52 -2.66 7.58
N ARG A 285 -43.69 -3.32 6.43
CA ARG A 285 -43.58 -4.77 6.29
C ARG A 285 -42.10 -5.16 6.20
N ARG A 286 -41.74 -6.26 6.83
CA ARG A 286 -40.41 -6.87 6.74
C ARG A 286 -40.51 -8.18 5.98
N ASN A 287 -39.37 -8.64 5.45
CA ASN A 287 -39.27 -9.97 4.88
C ASN A 287 -38.78 -10.93 5.97
N ASP A 288 -39.69 -11.62 6.64
CA ASP A 288 -39.37 -12.50 7.77
C ASP A 288 -38.52 -13.70 7.34
N LYS A 289 -38.62 -14.13 6.06
CA LYS A 289 -37.78 -15.19 5.51
C LYS A 289 -36.30 -14.80 5.37
N LEU A 290 -36.01 -13.51 5.32
CA LEU A 290 -34.62 -13.02 5.23
C LEU A 290 -33.93 -13.03 6.60
N GLN A 291 -34.70 -13.06 7.69
CA GLN A 291 -34.15 -13.04 9.04
C GLN A 291 -33.35 -14.30 9.35
N GLY A 292 -32.11 -14.11 9.81
CA GLY A 292 -31.18 -15.18 10.14
C GLY A 292 -30.50 -15.80 8.91
N MET A 293 -30.78 -15.32 7.70
CA MET A 293 -30.21 -15.87 6.48
C MET A 293 -28.81 -15.31 6.19
N SER A 294 -27.97 -16.14 5.59
CA SER A 294 -26.68 -15.74 5.01
C SER A 294 -26.70 -15.99 3.51
N LEU A 295 -26.54 -14.92 2.72
CA LEU A 295 -26.48 -15.00 1.26
C LEU A 295 -25.02 -15.00 0.81
N GLU A 296 -24.68 -15.96 -0.03
CA GLU A 296 -23.34 -16.06 -0.61
C GLU A 296 -23.09 -14.96 -1.66
N GLY A 297 -21.81 -14.59 -1.82
CA GLY A 297 -21.38 -13.62 -2.81
C GLY A 297 -19.86 -13.54 -2.96
N ARG A 298 -19.43 -12.53 -3.72
CA ARG A 298 -18.02 -12.22 -3.98
C ARG A 298 -17.71 -10.77 -3.63
N VAL A 299 -16.56 -10.56 -3.00
CA VAL A 299 -16.06 -9.21 -2.73
C VAL A 299 -15.69 -8.55 -4.05
N ILE A 300 -16.27 -7.38 -4.31
CA ILE A 300 -15.99 -6.56 -5.49
C ILE A 300 -14.99 -5.45 -5.16
N LYS A 301 -15.15 -4.86 -3.97
CA LYS A 301 -14.24 -3.84 -3.43
C LYS A 301 -14.15 -3.96 -1.92
N ARG A 302 -13.02 -3.54 -1.37
CA ARG A 302 -12.76 -3.51 0.08
C ARG A 302 -12.27 -2.14 0.52
N ALA A 303 -12.79 -1.61 1.63
CA ALA A 303 -12.37 -0.34 2.24
C ALA A 303 -12.91 -0.20 3.67
N ASN A 304 -12.17 0.44 4.58
CA ASN A 304 -12.64 0.85 5.91
C ASN A 304 -13.39 -0.25 6.72
N ASN A 305 -12.87 -1.49 6.75
CA ASN A 305 -13.50 -2.66 7.36
C ASN A 305 -14.92 -2.97 6.81
N MET A 306 -15.15 -2.63 5.54
CA MET A 306 -16.36 -2.91 4.80
C MET A 306 -15.99 -3.52 3.46
N VAL A 307 -16.97 -4.21 2.88
CA VAL A 307 -16.86 -4.80 1.55
C VAL A 307 -18.09 -4.45 0.73
N LYS A 308 -17.87 -4.23 -0.57
CA LYS A 308 -18.94 -4.31 -1.57
C LYS A 308 -19.04 -5.75 -2.03
N VAL A 309 -20.25 -6.29 -2.08
CA VAL A 309 -20.46 -7.71 -2.38
C VAL A 309 -21.43 -7.85 -3.55
N HIS A 310 -21.01 -8.55 -4.59
CA HIS A 310 -21.94 -9.08 -5.57
C HIS A 310 -22.53 -10.36 -5.00
N LEU A 311 -23.84 -10.37 -4.74
CA LEU A 311 -24.53 -11.53 -4.20
C LEU A 311 -24.85 -12.51 -5.33
N ASP A 312 -24.71 -13.81 -5.05
CA ASP A 312 -25.00 -14.87 -6.02
C ASP A 312 -26.49 -15.00 -6.34
N ILE A 313 -27.37 -14.38 -5.54
CA ILE A 313 -28.81 -14.30 -5.83
C ILE A 313 -29.13 -13.35 -6.99
N ASP A 314 -28.17 -12.54 -7.43
CA ASP A 314 -28.32 -11.61 -8.54
C ASP A 314 -27.76 -12.25 -9.82
N ASP A 315 -28.54 -12.29 -10.89
CA ASP A 315 -28.10 -12.85 -12.19
C ASP A 315 -26.87 -12.13 -12.77
N ALA A 316 -26.73 -10.83 -12.47
CA ALA A 316 -25.62 -10.00 -12.91
C ALA A 316 -25.23 -8.99 -11.83
N HIS A 317 -23.95 -8.58 -11.85
CA HIS A 317 -23.46 -7.54 -10.96
C HIS A 317 -24.04 -6.17 -11.34
N ASP A 318 -24.74 -5.53 -10.40
CA ASP A 318 -25.14 -4.12 -10.51
C ASP A 318 -23.90 -3.21 -10.37
N GLN A 319 -23.40 -2.73 -11.51
CA GLN A 319 -22.25 -1.81 -11.55
C GLN A 319 -22.51 -0.48 -10.83
N GLN A 320 -23.78 -0.09 -10.66
CA GLN A 320 -24.17 1.10 -9.91
C GLN A 320 -24.32 0.81 -8.41
N GLY A 321 -24.12 -0.45 -8.00
CA GLY A 321 -24.13 -0.89 -6.62
C GLY A 321 -23.12 -0.13 -5.76
N ASN A 322 -23.63 0.63 -4.79
CA ASN A 322 -22.82 1.43 -3.87
C ASN A 322 -23.14 1.14 -2.40
N TRP A 323 -23.77 0.00 -2.12
CA TRP A 323 -23.94 -0.50 -0.77
C TRP A 323 -22.66 -1.12 -0.25
N TRP A 324 -22.31 -0.78 0.98
CA TRP A 324 -21.15 -1.32 1.69
C TRP A 324 -21.67 -2.14 2.87
N PHE A 325 -21.21 -3.37 2.97
CA PHE A 325 -21.51 -4.25 4.09
C PHE A 325 -20.38 -4.16 5.11
N PRO A 326 -20.67 -3.87 6.39
CA PRO A 326 -19.66 -3.94 7.44
C PRO A 326 -19.16 -5.38 7.56
N TYR A 327 -17.85 -5.57 7.66
CA TYR A 327 -17.25 -6.89 7.79
C TYR A 327 -17.06 -7.26 9.27
N SER A 328 -17.54 -8.45 9.61
CA SER A 328 -17.46 -9.05 10.94
C SER A 328 -16.84 -10.45 10.83
N GLY A 329 -15.51 -10.49 10.65
CA GLY A 329 -14.75 -11.73 10.67
C GLY A 329 -14.64 -12.36 12.06
N GLU A 330 -14.49 -13.68 12.13
CA GLU A 330 -14.15 -14.37 13.37
C GLU A 330 -12.77 -13.93 13.86
N GLY A 331 -12.65 -13.63 15.17
CA GLY A 331 -11.36 -13.25 15.74
C GLY A 331 -10.86 -11.86 15.31
N ASN A 332 -11.74 -10.94 14.93
CA ASN A 332 -11.40 -9.57 14.46
C ASN A 332 -10.54 -8.74 15.45
N ASN A 333 -10.42 -9.20 16.71
CA ASN A 333 -9.55 -8.61 17.73
C ASN A 333 -8.12 -9.17 17.73
N ILE A 334 -7.87 -10.30 17.05
CA ILE A 334 -6.59 -11.03 17.03
C ILE A 334 -5.95 -10.93 15.63
N PHE A 335 -6.72 -11.17 14.57
CA PHE A 335 -6.25 -11.04 13.18
C PHE A 335 -7.27 -10.26 12.36
N HIS A 336 -6.90 -9.05 11.91
CA HIS A 336 -7.73 -8.27 10.98
C HIS A 336 -7.47 -8.75 9.55
N CYS A 337 -8.28 -9.72 9.10
CA CYS A 337 -8.16 -10.30 7.77
C CYS A 337 -9.40 -9.96 6.95
N LEU A 338 -9.36 -8.82 6.27
CA LEU A 338 -10.40 -8.42 5.32
C LEU A 338 -10.26 -9.27 4.03
N PRO A 339 -11.31 -9.93 3.53
CA PRO A 339 -11.21 -10.77 2.35
C PRO A 339 -10.85 -9.94 1.12
N ASP A 340 -9.99 -10.51 0.25
CA ASP A 340 -9.55 -9.85 -0.97
C ASP A 340 -10.66 -9.73 -2.02
N GLU A 341 -10.46 -8.82 -2.97
CA GLU A 341 -11.34 -8.70 -4.13
C GLU A 341 -11.35 -10.02 -4.93
N GLY A 342 -12.55 -10.49 -5.29
CA GLY A 342 -12.79 -11.80 -5.88
C GLY A 342 -13.06 -12.92 -4.88
N ALA A 343 -12.70 -12.74 -3.60
CA ALA A 343 -12.88 -13.76 -2.56
C ALA A 343 -14.37 -14.04 -2.27
N ARG A 344 -14.64 -15.29 -1.86
CA ARG A 344 -15.96 -15.74 -1.43
C ARG A 344 -16.30 -15.20 -0.04
N ILE A 345 -17.52 -14.73 0.12
CA ILE A 345 -18.01 -14.16 1.38
C ILE A 345 -19.51 -14.40 1.54
N LYS A 346 -20.00 -14.37 2.78
CA LYS A 346 -21.44 -14.42 3.08
C LYS A 346 -21.91 -13.08 3.61
N VAL A 347 -23.09 -12.63 3.20
CA VAL A 347 -23.79 -11.49 3.81
C VAL A 347 -24.88 -12.04 4.72
N TYR A 348 -24.70 -11.87 6.02
CA TYR A 348 -25.62 -12.30 7.07
C TYR A 348 -26.64 -11.20 7.41
N PHE A 349 -27.91 -11.60 7.50
CA PHE A 349 -29.04 -10.74 7.83
C PHE A 349 -29.57 -11.11 9.24
N PRO A 350 -29.10 -10.47 10.32
CA PRO A 350 -29.48 -10.86 11.69
C PRO A 350 -30.98 -10.63 12.01
N SER A 351 -31.65 -9.79 11.24
CA SER A 351 -33.11 -9.55 11.34
C SER A 351 -33.69 -9.34 9.95
N GLY A 352 -35.02 -9.31 9.80
CA GLY A 352 -35.69 -8.91 8.56
C GLY A 352 -35.54 -7.43 8.16
N THR A 353 -34.46 -6.76 8.59
CA THR A 353 -34.12 -5.37 8.28
C THR A 353 -32.77 -5.34 7.58
N GLU A 354 -32.78 -5.07 6.28
CA GLU A 354 -31.63 -5.21 5.38
C GLU A 354 -30.46 -4.30 5.78
N LYS A 355 -30.73 -3.14 6.40
CA LYS A 355 -29.69 -2.21 6.87
C LYS A 355 -28.76 -2.83 7.91
N LYS A 356 -29.20 -3.85 8.66
CA LYS A 356 -28.40 -4.55 9.68
C LYS A 356 -27.55 -5.68 9.10
N ALA A 357 -27.57 -5.88 7.78
CA ALA A 357 -26.79 -6.90 7.14
C ALA A 357 -25.29 -6.65 7.30
N MET A 358 -24.51 -7.71 7.49
CA MET A 358 -23.06 -7.66 7.65
C MET A 358 -22.40 -8.76 6.84
N ALA A 359 -21.20 -8.51 6.34
CA ALA A 359 -20.39 -9.51 5.68
C ALA A 359 -19.65 -10.35 6.73
N ILE A 360 -19.72 -11.67 6.60
CA ILE A 360 -19.07 -12.65 7.47
C ILE A 360 -18.27 -13.65 6.62
N ASN A 361 -17.38 -14.39 7.26
CA ASN A 361 -16.56 -15.41 6.61
C ASN A 361 -17.41 -16.41 5.82
N SER A 362 -16.94 -16.80 4.63
CA SER A 362 -17.50 -17.93 3.89
C SER A 362 -16.64 -19.17 4.10
N VAL A 363 -17.22 -20.32 3.74
CA VAL A 363 -16.52 -21.60 3.79
C VAL A 363 -15.65 -21.76 2.56
N ARG A 364 -14.54 -22.50 2.70
CA ARG A 364 -13.66 -22.84 1.58
C ARG A 364 -14.46 -23.63 0.53
N GLY A 365 -14.46 -23.14 -0.71
CA GLY A 365 -15.08 -23.80 -1.86
C GLY A 365 -14.16 -24.82 -2.54
N GLY A 366 -14.68 -25.52 -3.56
CA GLY A 366 -13.96 -26.58 -4.29
C GLY A 366 -13.26 -26.17 -5.59
N GLY A 367 -13.07 -24.87 -5.86
CA GLY A 367 -12.40 -24.38 -7.07
C GLY A 367 -10.88 -24.67 -7.10
N GLU A 368 -10.23 -24.65 -8.26
CA GLU A 368 -8.80 -25.00 -8.41
C GLU A 368 -7.87 -24.14 -7.54
N GLU A 369 -8.11 -22.83 -7.44
CA GLU A 369 -7.36 -21.92 -6.55
C GLU A 369 -7.49 -22.32 -5.07
N MET A 370 -8.60 -22.95 -4.71
CA MET A 370 -8.84 -23.48 -3.37
C MET A 370 -8.41 -24.94 -3.22
N LYS A 371 -7.91 -25.61 -4.26
CA LYS A 371 -7.30 -26.96 -4.16
C LYS A 371 -5.79 -26.91 -3.98
N SER A 372 -5.12 -25.86 -4.45
CA SER A 372 -3.66 -25.69 -4.36
C SER A 372 -3.15 -25.30 -2.96
N ARG A 373 -4.01 -24.72 -2.12
CA ARG A 373 -3.67 -24.34 -0.73
C ARG A 373 -3.68 -25.55 0.21
N THR A 374 -2.86 -25.54 1.25
CA THR A 374 -2.70 -26.71 2.14
C THR A 374 -4.07 -27.16 2.67
N VAL A 375 -4.41 -28.43 2.45
CA VAL A 375 -5.61 -29.06 3.01
C VAL A 375 -5.28 -29.49 4.44
N PHE A 376 -6.25 -29.43 5.36
CA PHE A 376 -6.14 -29.97 6.71
C PHE A 376 -5.90 -31.49 6.64
N GLN A 377 -4.65 -31.91 6.40
CA GLN A 377 -4.30 -33.34 6.30
C GLN A 377 -4.20 -33.98 7.68
N LYS A 378 -3.87 -33.18 8.72
CA LYS A 378 -3.82 -33.60 10.13
C LYS A 378 -4.57 -32.59 11.00
N PRO A 379 -5.53 -33.02 11.83
CA PRO A 379 -6.23 -32.12 12.77
C PRO A 379 -5.30 -31.44 13.79
N SER A 380 -4.14 -32.03 14.12
CA SER A 380 -3.14 -31.43 15.01
C SER A 380 -2.50 -30.18 14.40
N THR A 381 -2.33 -30.13 13.07
CA THR A 381 -1.72 -29.00 12.37
C THR A 381 -2.75 -27.90 12.08
N LYS A 382 -2.53 -26.69 12.60
CA LYS A 382 -3.25 -25.47 12.25
C LYS A 382 -2.45 -24.69 11.22
N VAL A 383 -3.11 -24.22 10.17
CA VAL A 383 -2.47 -23.50 9.07
C VAL A 383 -3.22 -22.19 8.85
N PHE A 384 -2.47 -21.11 8.72
CA PHE A 384 -2.97 -19.79 8.34
C PHE A 384 -2.17 -19.32 7.11
N GLU A 385 -2.86 -19.17 5.98
CA GLU A 385 -2.26 -18.80 4.70
C GLU A 385 -2.92 -17.53 4.16
N MET A 386 -2.11 -16.56 3.76
CA MET A 386 -2.55 -15.34 3.10
C MET A 386 -2.04 -15.31 1.65
N PRO A 387 -2.71 -14.57 0.76
CA PRO A 387 -2.20 -14.35 -0.59
C PRO A 387 -0.78 -13.77 -0.61
N GLY A 388 0.00 -14.15 -1.63
CA GLY A 388 1.39 -13.75 -1.78
C GLY A 388 2.39 -14.59 -0.99
N GLU A 389 2.20 -15.92 -0.91
CA GLU A 389 3.17 -16.86 -0.33
C GLU A 389 3.49 -16.60 1.16
N ALA A 390 2.54 -16.06 1.92
CA ALA A 390 2.70 -15.86 3.36
C ALA A 390 1.94 -16.95 4.13
N LYS A 391 2.64 -17.66 5.01
CA LYS A 391 2.12 -18.86 5.65
C LYS A 391 2.60 -19.01 7.09
N MET A 392 1.70 -19.44 7.96
CA MET A 392 1.98 -19.84 9.33
C MET A 392 1.43 -21.25 9.57
N GLN A 393 2.23 -22.16 10.13
CA GLN A 393 1.79 -23.50 10.53
C GLN A 393 2.16 -23.77 11.99
N LEU A 394 1.22 -24.35 12.73
CA LEU A 394 1.43 -24.81 14.11
C LEU A 394 1.06 -26.30 14.14
N GLY A 395 2.01 -27.17 14.43
CA GLY A 395 1.79 -28.62 14.45
C GLY A 395 2.64 -29.34 15.49
N ASP A 396 2.59 -30.66 15.45
CA ASP A 396 3.40 -31.53 16.33
C ASP A 396 4.91 -31.35 16.04
N ASP A 397 5.25 -30.97 14.80
CA ASP A 397 6.60 -30.66 14.33
C ASP A 397 6.98 -29.18 14.58
N GLY A 398 6.28 -28.49 15.49
CA GLY A 398 6.60 -27.11 15.89
C GLY A 398 5.85 -25.99 15.15
N VAL A 399 6.44 -24.79 15.10
CA VAL A 399 5.84 -23.57 14.52
C VAL A 399 6.66 -23.07 13.34
N LEU A 400 6.03 -22.96 12.16
CA LEU A 400 6.63 -22.45 10.93
C LEU A 400 6.01 -21.10 10.55
N PHE A 401 6.87 -20.13 10.22
CA PHE A 401 6.52 -18.89 9.52
C PHE A 401 7.28 -18.84 8.20
N GLU A 402 6.58 -18.56 7.10
CA GLU A 402 7.14 -18.55 5.75
C GLU A 402 6.62 -17.36 4.94
N LYS A 403 7.52 -16.72 4.19
CA LYS A 403 7.22 -15.69 3.20
C LYS A 403 8.12 -15.88 1.98
N GLY A 404 7.61 -16.50 0.92
CA GLY A 404 8.39 -16.81 -0.28
C GLY A 404 9.58 -17.73 0.07
N THR A 405 10.81 -17.24 -0.08
CA THR A 405 12.04 -18.00 0.19
C THR A 405 12.60 -17.85 1.60
N VAL A 406 11.92 -17.09 2.47
CA VAL A 406 12.35 -16.88 3.87
C VAL A 406 11.47 -17.70 4.80
N SER A 407 12.10 -18.47 5.70
CA SER A 407 11.37 -19.24 6.72
C SER A 407 12.03 -19.23 8.10
N LEU A 408 11.18 -19.26 9.12
CA LEU A 408 11.53 -19.46 10.52
C LEU A 408 10.76 -20.69 11.02
N HIS A 409 11.47 -21.70 11.48
CA HIS A 409 10.89 -22.93 12.00
C HIS A 409 11.38 -23.18 13.42
N LEU A 410 10.45 -23.36 14.36
CA LEU A 410 10.68 -23.60 15.77
C LEU A 410 10.25 -25.03 16.10
N ASP A 411 11.18 -25.96 16.33
CA ASP A 411 10.87 -27.38 16.55
C ASP A 411 11.72 -28.00 17.67
N GLY A 412 11.06 -28.55 18.71
CA GLY A 412 11.67 -29.47 19.67
C GLY A 412 12.94 -28.99 20.41
N GLY A 413 13.22 -27.68 20.46
CA GLY A 413 14.44 -27.10 21.02
C GLY A 413 15.40 -26.47 19.99
N ASN A 414 15.08 -26.58 18.71
CA ASN A 414 15.82 -25.97 17.61
C ASN A 414 15.05 -24.79 17.01
N ILE A 415 15.82 -23.78 16.57
CA ILE A 415 15.33 -22.67 15.75
C ILE A 415 16.08 -22.73 14.42
N THR A 416 15.36 -22.94 13.32
CA THR A 416 15.92 -22.92 11.97
C THR A 416 15.49 -21.65 11.26
N LEU A 417 16.47 -20.89 10.76
CA LEU A 417 16.28 -19.67 9.97
C LEU A 417 16.83 -19.91 8.56
N ASN A 418 15.99 -19.81 7.55
CA ASN A 418 16.39 -19.92 6.15
C ASN A 418 16.09 -18.63 5.40
N ALA A 419 17.04 -18.19 4.57
CA ALA A 419 16.87 -17.09 3.62
C ALA A 419 17.66 -17.42 2.35
N SER A 420 17.10 -17.15 1.18
CA SER A 420 17.78 -17.37 -0.11
C SER A 420 18.85 -16.33 -0.43
N GLU A 421 18.74 -15.14 0.17
CA GLU A 421 19.62 -14.00 -0.09
C GLU A 421 20.39 -13.59 1.13
N ASP A 422 19.84 -12.93 2.15
CA ASP A 422 20.60 -12.52 3.34
C ASP A 422 20.00 -12.93 4.70
N LEU A 423 20.84 -13.35 5.66
CA LEU A 423 20.48 -13.62 7.06
C LEU A 423 21.24 -12.67 7.99
N LEU A 424 20.52 -11.99 8.89
CA LEU A 424 21.07 -11.10 9.93
C LEU A 424 20.33 -11.36 11.21
N VAL A 425 21.09 -11.45 12.28
CA VAL A 425 20.58 -11.61 13.63
C VAL A 425 21.09 -10.43 14.45
N VAL A 426 20.17 -9.61 14.97
CA VAL A 426 20.48 -8.44 15.81
C VAL A 426 19.87 -8.67 17.18
N ALA A 427 20.69 -8.59 18.23
CA ALA A 427 20.21 -8.61 19.61
C ALA A 427 20.46 -7.25 20.26
N GLY A 428 19.45 -6.72 20.97
CA GLY A 428 19.58 -5.44 21.67
C GLY A 428 20.55 -5.49 22.86
N ASN A 429 20.79 -6.68 23.44
CA ASN A 429 21.67 -6.88 24.58
C ASN A 429 22.80 -7.87 24.30
N GLN A 430 22.47 -9.16 24.11
CA GLN A 430 23.47 -10.23 23.98
C GLN A 430 22.94 -11.36 23.09
N ILE A 431 23.85 -11.97 22.32
CA ILE A 431 23.67 -13.29 21.69
C ILE A 431 24.58 -14.24 22.45
N GLU A 432 24.02 -15.33 22.98
CA GLU A 432 24.77 -16.36 23.70
C GLU A 432 24.72 -17.67 22.91
N ALA A 433 25.86 -18.35 22.81
CA ALA A 433 25.99 -19.66 22.21
C ALA A 433 26.44 -20.65 23.31
N GLY A 434 25.54 -21.52 23.76
CA GLY A 434 25.73 -22.44 24.88
C GLY A 434 24.37 -22.89 25.44
N SER A 435 24.34 -23.88 26.34
CA SER A 435 23.08 -24.47 26.83
C SER A 435 22.33 -23.65 27.89
N GLY A 436 22.68 -22.36 28.07
CA GLY A 436 21.97 -21.41 28.92
C GLY A 436 21.93 -21.75 30.43
N GLY A 437 22.71 -22.73 30.87
CA GLY A 437 22.90 -23.09 32.29
C GLY A 437 24.36 -22.97 32.71
N GLU A 438 24.62 -22.82 34.01
CA GLU A 438 25.95 -22.55 34.57
C GLU A 438 27.03 -23.61 34.23
N GLU A 439 26.66 -24.79 33.71
CA GLU A 439 27.58 -25.88 33.35
C GLU A 439 27.75 -26.10 31.83
N GLY A 440 27.06 -25.34 30.98
CA GLY A 440 27.04 -25.52 29.54
C GLY A 440 28.19 -24.85 28.79
N VAL A 441 29.43 -25.31 28.96
CA VAL A 441 30.57 -24.76 28.21
C VAL A 441 30.43 -25.16 26.73
N LEU A 442 30.33 -24.18 25.83
CA LEU A 442 30.40 -24.39 24.40
C LEU A 442 31.78 -24.97 24.03
N GLU A 443 31.85 -26.27 23.74
CA GLU A 443 33.13 -26.96 23.45
C GLU A 443 33.81 -26.41 22.19
N SER A 444 33.04 -26.10 21.15
CA SER A 444 33.55 -25.45 19.94
C SER A 444 32.45 -24.70 19.19
N LEU A 445 32.82 -23.57 18.58
CA LEU A 445 32.00 -22.83 17.63
C LEU A 445 32.69 -22.87 16.26
N ARG A 446 32.05 -23.50 15.27
CA ARG A 446 32.58 -23.58 13.91
C ARG A 446 31.86 -22.58 13.01
N ILE A 447 32.62 -21.67 12.40
CA ILE A 447 32.15 -20.72 11.40
C ILE A 447 32.91 -21.02 10.11
N ARG A 448 32.19 -21.10 8.97
CA ARG A 448 32.77 -21.32 7.64
C ARG A 448 32.18 -20.32 6.66
N ALA A 449 33.03 -19.70 5.86
CA ALA A 449 32.64 -18.87 4.72
C ALA A 449 33.51 -19.22 3.52
N GLU A 450 32.97 -19.05 2.30
CA GLU A 450 33.74 -19.30 1.07
C GLU A 450 34.74 -18.18 0.76
N GLN A 451 34.43 -16.94 1.16
CA GLN A 451 35.24 -15.77 0.85
C GLN A 451 35.95 -15.22 2.09
N GLU A 452 35.18 -14.88 3.14
CA GLU A 452 35.72 -14.17 4.30
C GLU A 452 34.92 -14.44 5.58
N ILE A 453 35.62 -14.49 6.71
CA ILE A 453 35.00 -14.44 8.06
C ILE A 453 35.53 -13.20 8.76
N VAL A 454 34.62 -12.32 9.20
CA VAL A 454 34.94 -11.14 10.00
C VAL A 454 34.29 -11.28 11.38
N LEU A 455 35.12 -11.28 12.43
CA LEU A 455 34.68 -11.24 13.81
C LEU A 455 35.10 -9.89 14.38
N GLN A 456 34.14 -9.05 14.77
CA GLN A 456 34.41 -7.68 15.19
C GLN A 456 33.56 -7.33 16.41
N THR A 457 34.18 -6.95 17.53
CA THR A 457 33.47 -6.55 18.75
C THR A 457 33.16 -5.06 18.74
N ASN A 458 34.16 -4.30 18.31
CA ASN A 458 34.05 -2.95 17.88
C ASN A 458 35.07 -2.80 16.78
N THR A 459 35.11 -1.63 16.25
CA THR A 459 36.03 -1.30 15.20
C THR A 459 37.52 -1.52 15.50
N ASP A 460 38.05 -1.24 16.68
CA ASP A 460 39.50 -1.41 16.95
C ASP A 460 39.86 -2.85 17.30
N GLN A 461 38.86 -3.72 17.33
CA GLN A 461 38.95 -5.08 17.81
C GLN A 461 38.27 -5.99 16.80
N TYR A 462 39.05 -6.45 15.83
CA TYR A 462 38.58 -7.37 14.79
C TYR A 462 39.57 -8.50 14.51
N VAL A 463 39.01 -9.59 14.01
CA VAL A 463 39.69 -10.70 13.36
C VAL A 463 39.06 -10.88 11.99
N ILE A 464 39.86 -10.78 10.94
CA ILE A 464 39.45 -11.03 9.55
C ILE A 464 40.22 -12.24 9.04
N LEU A 465 39.51 -13.24 8.53
CA LEU A 465 40.04 -14.41 7.88
C LEU A 465 39.63 -14.38 6.41
N ASN A 466 40.57 -14.14 5.51
CA ASN A 466 40.34 -14.04 4.08
C ASN A 466 41.34 -14.94 3.33
N GLY A 467 40.86 -16.09 2.84
CA GLY A 467 41.69 -17.12 2.22
C GLY A 467 42.86 -17.56 3.11
N ASN A 468 44.09 -17.27 2.69
CA ASN A 468 45.32 -17.60 3.43
C ASN A 468 45.86 -16.46 4.31
N ARG A 469 45.06 -15.39 4.52
CA ARG A 469 45.47 -14.21 5.29
C ARG A 469 44.59 -14.07 6.53
N MET A 470 45.23 -13.77 7.66
CA MET A 470 44.58 -13.43 8.92
C MET A 470 45.00 -12.01 9.31
N GLY A 471 44.02 -11.12 9.44
CA GLY A 471 44.20 -9.78 10.03
C GLY A 471 43.67 -9.79 11.45
N ILE A 472 44.48 -9.39 12.43
CA ILE A 472 44.05 -9.21 13.82
C ILE A 472 44.42 -7.80 14.25
N GLN A 473 43.43 -7.02 14.67
CA GLN A 473 43.64 -5.74 15.33
C GLN A 473 42.96 -5.82 16.69
N SER A 474 43.74 -5.64 17.76
CA SER A 474 43.23 -5.56 19.14
C SER A 474 44.22 -4.77 19.99
N ALA A 475 43.73 -4.09 21.03
CA ALA A 475 44.56 -3.37 22.00
C ALA A 475 45.56 -4.29 22.72
N LYS A 476 45.22 -5.57 22.84
CA LYS A 476 46.11 -6.64 23.32
C LYS A 476 45.87 -7.88 22.47
N VAL A 477 46.94 -8.42 21.88
CA VAL A 477 46.91 -9.68 21.14
C VAL A 477 47.83 -10.66 21.86
N ASP A 478 47.23 -11.58 22.60
CA ASP A 478 47.97 -12.68 23.24
C ASP A 478 47.91 -13.89 22.30
N PHE A 479 48.98 -14.09 21.53
CA PHE A 479 49.13 -15.34 20.78
C PHE A 479 49.59 -16.43 21.73
N GLN A 480 48.66 -17.27 22.18
CA GLN A 480 49.03 -18.59 22.65
C GLN A 480 49.15 -19.51 21.44
N LYS A 481 50.38 -19.93 21.15
CA LYS A 481 50.60 -21.05 20.23
C LYS A 481 50.06 -22.30 20.93
N ILE A 482 48.82 -22.62 20.62
CA ILE A 482 48.27 -23.94 20.92
C ILE A 482 48.70 -24.80 19.74
N GLU A 483 49.68 -25.68 19.97
CA GLU A 483 50.02 -26.70 18.99
C GLU A 483 48.86 -27.69 18.92
N VAL A 484 47.96 -27.44 17.97
CA VAL A 484 47.00 -28.44 17.53
C VAL A 484 47.74 -29.33 16.55
N ASP A 485 47.64 -30.64 16.73
CA ASP A 485 48.20 -31.59 15.77
C ASP A 485 47.62 -31.28 14.39
N PHE A 486 48.48 -31.20 13.36
CA PHE A 486 48.04 -30.88 12.01
C PHE A 486 46.99 -31.89 11.52
N VAL A 487 47.07 -33.14 11.99
CA VAL A 487 46.09 -34.18 11.71
C VAL A 487 44.71 -33.83 12.27
N ASP A 488 44.64 -33.18 13.45
CA ASP A 488 43.38 -32.77 14.07
C ASP A 488 42.79 -31.48 13.46
N LEU A 489 43.57 -30.78 12.64
CA LEU A 489 43.11 -29.63 11.84
C LEU A 489 42.49 -30.03 10.50
N LEU A 490 42.68 -31.28 10.06
CA LEU A 490 42.12 -31.80 8.81
C LEU A 490 40.74 -32.42 9.05
N THR A 491 39.85 -32.26 8.08
CA THR A 491 38.57 -32.99 8.07
C THR A 491 38.80 -34.48 7.82
N GLU A 492 37.84 -35.32 8.22
CA GLU A 492 37.89 -36.76 7.94
C GLU A 492 38.02 -37.03 6.43
N GLU A 493 37.32 -36.25 5.61
CA GLU A 493 37.34 -36.35 4.15
C GLU A 493 38.71 -35.98 3.56
N GLU A 494 39.37 -34.94 4.08
CA GLU A 494 40.72 -34.56 3.64
C GLU A 494 41.77 -35.61 4.01
N LEU A 495 41.66 -36.20 5.22
CA LEU A 495 42.53 -37.30 5.65
C LEU A 495 42.37 -38.53 4.76
N GLU A 496 41.13 -38.92 4.47
CA GLU A 496 40.82 -40.02 3.57
C GLU A 496 41.38 -39.76 2.16
N GLU A 497 41.16 -38.58 1.60
CA GLU A 497 41.61 -38.20 0.27
C GLU A 497 43.14 -38.19 0.12
N LEU A 498 43.88 -37.75 1.15
CA LEU A 498 45.35 -37.82 1.15
C LEU A 498 45.85 -39.26 1.26
N TYR A 499 45.19 -40.07 2.08
CA TYR A 499 45.54 -41.49 2.24
C TYR A 499 45.25 -42.31 0.98
N LEU A 500 44.13 -42.03 0.31
CA LEU A 500 43.77 -42.63 -0.98
C LEU A 500 44.82 -42.35 -2.06
N ASP A 501 45.31 -41.12 -2.14
CA ASP A 501 46.37 -40.77 -3.10
C ASP A 501 47.66 -41.54 -2.83
N LYS A 502 48.02 -41.71 -1.56
CA LYS A 502 49.19 -42.52 -1.16
C LYS A 502 49.01 -44.00 -1.53
N LEU A 503 47.85 -44.59 -1.26
CA LEU A 503 47.56 -45.98 -1.66
C LEU A 503 47.58 -46.14 -3.17
N ALA A 504 46.98 -45.21 -3.91
CA ALA A 504 46.96 -45.21 -5.36
C ALA A 504 48.38 -45.09 -5.95
N GLN A 505 49.22 -44.20 -5.41
CA GLN A 505 50.62 -44.07 -5.84
C GLN A 505 51.41 -45.36 -5.62
N GLY A 506 51.19 -46.05 -4.51
CA GLY A 506 51.82 -47.35 -4.24
C GLY A 506 51.43 -48.42 -5.27
N GLU A 507 50.14 -48.51 -5.62
CA GLU A 507 49.65 -49.49 -6.59
C GLU A 507 50.10 -49.16 -8.03
N ILE A 508 50.11 -47.87 -8.39
CA ILE A 508 50.64 -47.38 -9.67
C ILE A 508 52.12 -47.76 -9.81
N ALA A 509 52.94 -47.48 -8.80
CA ALA A 509 54.37 -47.80 -8.83
C ALA A 509 54.62 -49.30 -8.97
N LYS A 510 53.84 -50.13 -8.27
CA LYS A 510 53.92 -51.59 -8.38
C LYS A 510 53.59 -52.08 -9.78
N GLN A 511 52.51 -51.59 -10.38
CA GLN A 511 52.12 -51.98 -11.74
C GLN A 511 53.11 -51.49 -12.80
N GLU A 512 53.67 -50.29 -12.65
CA GLU A 512 54.72 -49.78 -13.53
C GLU A 512 55.98 -50.66 -13.47
N ILE A 513 56.39 -51.10 -12.27
CA ILE A 513 57.53 -52.00 -12.08
C ILE A 513 57.27 -53.37 -12.71
N ASP A 514 56.11 -53.99 -12.44
CA ASP A 514 55.76 -55.31 -12.99
C ASP A 514 55.68 -55.28 -14.52
N LEU A 515 55.06 -54.23 -15.07
CA LEU A 515 54.96 -54.04 -16.52
C LEU A 515 56.34 -53.78 -17.14
N SER A 516 57.20 -53.02 -16.45
CA SER A 516 58.57 -52.76 -16.89
C SER A 516 59.45 -54.02 -16.87
N LEU A 517 59.26 -54.89 -15.87
CA LEU A 517 59.94 -56.17 -15.77
C LEU A 517 59.48 -57.16 -16.85
N GLN A 518 58.17 -57.21 -17.14
CA GLN A 518 57.61 -58.04 -18.20
C GLN A 518 58.06 -57.61 -19.60
N LEU A 519 58.07 -56.30 -19.87
CA LEU A 519 58.42 -55.75 -21.17
C LEU A 519 59.92 -55.47 -21.33
N LYS A 520 60.71 -55.67 -20.26
CA LYS A 520 62.16 -55.36 -20.18
C LYS A 520 62.51 -53.94 -20.65
N ALA A 521 61.61 -52.99 -20.40
CA ALA A 521 61.76 -51.58 -20.74
C ALA A 521 61.06 -50.75 -19.67
N ALA A 522 61.55 -49.54 -19.38
CA ALA A 522 60.90 -48.67 -18.41
C ALA A 522 59.55 -48.20 -18.97
N VAL A 523 58.45 -48.57 -18.33
CA VAL A 523 57.09 -48.19 -18.71
C VAL A 523 56.46 -47.34 -17.62
N GLN A 524 55.91 -46.20 -18.04
CA GLN A 524 55.06 -45.35 -17.19
C GLN A 524 53.61 -45.48 -17.65
N LEU A 525 52.70 -45.60 -16.69
CA LEU A 525 51.27 -45.63 -16.95
C LEU A 525 50.78 -44.25 -17.39
N THR A 526 49.82 -44.23 -18.31
CA THR A 526 49.18 -42.99 -18.76
C THR A 526 48.36 -42.36 -17.64
N ASN A 527 48.09 -41.05 -17.73
CA ASN A 527 47.26 -40.34 -16.75
C ASN A 527 45.87 -40.98 -16.59
N GLY A 528 45.28 -41.51 -17.66
CA GLY A 528 44.02 -42.24 -17.61
C GLY A 528 44.11 -43.54 -16.83
N GLN A 529 45.15 -44.35 -17.06
CA GLN A 529 45.38 -45.60 -16.32
C GLN A 529 45.67 -45.34 -14.83
N ARG A 530 46.44 -44.29 -14.52
CA ARG A 530 46.69 -43.86 -13.14
C ARG A 530 45.42 -43.42 -12.43
N ALA A 531 44.53 -42.70 -13.13
CA ALA A 531 43.23 -42.33 -12.60
C ALA A 531 42.31 -43.54 -12.37
N ASP A 532 42.30 -44.51 -13.29
CA ASP A 532 41.52 -45.76 -13.13
C ASP A 532 42.01 -46.57 -11.91
N ILE A 533 43.32 -46.68 -11.71
CA ILE A 533 43.90 -47.35 -10.54
C ILE A 533 43.50 -46.63 -9.25
N ARG A 534 43.56 -45.29 -9.23
CA ARG A 534 43.10 -44.49 -8.09
C ARG A 534 41.64 -44.73 -7.78
N ASN A 535 40.78 -44.78 -8.80
CA ASN A 535 39.35 -45.05 -8.62
C ASN A 535 39.11 -46.47 -8.07
N GLN A 536 39.83 -47.48 -8.57
CA GLN A 536 39.74 -48.85 -8.03
C GLN A 536 40.23 -48.96 -6.59
N VAL A 537 41.29 -48.24 -6.23
CA VAL A 537 41.80 -48.15 -4.86
C VAL A 537 40.77 -47.46 -3.96
N ALA A 538 40.15 -46.38 -4.43
CA ALA A 538 39.09 -45.68 -3.70
C ALA A 538 37.84 -46.54 -3.50
N GLU A 539 37.39 -47.31 -4.50
CA GLU A 539 36.26 -48.24 -4.34
C GLU A 539 36.53 -49.35 -3.34
N LYS A 540 37.75 -49.92 -3.35
CA LYS A 540 38.14 -50.94 -2.35
C LYS A 540 38.23 -50.34 -0.95
N ALA A 541 38.80 -49.15 -0.82
CA ALA A 541 38.98 -48.48 0.46
C ALA A 541 37.64 -48.07 1.10
N LYS A 542 36.62 -47.71 0.31
CA LYS A 542 35.25 -47.44 0.80
C LYS A 542 34.59 -48.62 1.51
N SER A 543 35.11 -49.84 1.34
CA SER A 543 34.59 -51.05 1.99
C SER A 543 35.38 -51.48 3.23
N ASP A 544 36.46 -50.78 3.59
CA ASP A 544 37.26 -51.04 4.80
C ASP A 544 36.78 -50.16 5.97
N PRO A 545 36.13 -50.74 7.01
CA PRO A 545 35.65 -49.98 8.16
C PRO A 545 36.77 -49.30 8.97
N GLY A 546 38.01 -49.77 8.84
CA GLY A 546 39.19 -49.24 9.54
C GLY A 546 39.96 -48.18 8.76
N MET A 547 39.52 -47.80 7.55
CA MET A 547 40.24 -46.88 6.67
C MET A 547 40.50 -45.52 7.35
N LYS A 548 39.53 -45.00 8.09
CA LYS A 548 39.63 -43.71 8.79
C LYS A 548 40.75 -43.72 9.81
N ASP A 549 40.79 -44.76 10.65
CA ASP A 549 41.82 -44.92 11.67
C ASP A 549 43.20 -45.12 11.02
N GLN A 550 43.26 -45.85 9.90
CA GLN A 550 44.51 -46.03 9.15
C GLN A 550 45.00 -44.73 8.50
N ALA A 551 44.10 -43.92 7.93
CA ALA A 551 44.43 -42.64 7.31
C ALA A 551 44.96 -41.66 8.36
N LYS A 552 44.26 -41.56 9.50
CA LYS A 552 44.68 -40.74 10.65
C LYS A 552 46.04 -41.22 11.18
N ASN A 553 46.19 -42.51 11.43
CA ASN A 553 47.43 -43.08 11.97
C ASN A 553 48.61 -42.91 11.00
N TRP A 554 48.39 -43.14 9.71
CA TRP A 554 49.40 -42.94 8.67
C TRP A 554 49.94 -41.51 8.67
N LEU A 555 49.05 -40.52 8.62
CA LEU A 555 49.50 -39.13 8.60
C LEU A 555 50.13 -38.72 9.94
N SER A 556 49.63 -39.26 11.06
CA SER A 556 50.19 -39.05 12.41
C SER A 556 51.60 -39.63 12.58
N THR A 557 51.97 -40.67 11.83
CA THR A 557 53.34 -41.25 11.89
C THR A 557 54.41 -40.40 11.19
N MET A 558 54.01 -39.37 10.45
CA MET A 558 54.90 -38.50 9.69
C MET A 558 55.33 -37.27 10.50
N SER A 559 56.47 -36.68 10.16
CA SER A 559 56.84 -35.40 10.75
C SER A 559 55.90 -34.28 10.29
N SER A 560 55.71 -33.25 11.12
CA SER A 560 54.81 -32.13 10.81
C SER A 560 55.15 -31.40 9.50
N ASN A 561 56.42 -31.42 9.08
CA ASN A 561 56.84 -30.86 7.79
C ASN A 561 56.40 -31.74 6.61
N GLU A 562 56.41 -33.06 6.76
CA GLU A 562 55.96 -34.00 5.72
C GLU A 562 54.44 -33.93 5.58
N GLN A 563 53.71 -33.90 6.69
CA GLN A 563 52.24 -33.74 6.69
C GLN A 563 51.82 -32.48 5.91
N LYS A 564 52.48 -31.35 6.20
CA LYS A 564 52.27 -30.08 5.49
C LYS A 564 52.64 -30.17 4.02
N THR A 565 53.77 -30.80 3.69
CA THR A 565 54.24 -30.92 2.31
C THR A 565 53.25 -31.71 1.45
N ILE A 566 52.75 -32.84 1.96
CA ILE A 566 51.77 -33.68 1.26
C ILE A 566 50.47 -32.91 1.04
N TYR A 567 49.98 -32.20 2.07
CA TYR A 567 48.80 -31.35 1.96
C TYR A 567 48.99 -30.23 0.92
N GLN A 568 50.13 -29.53 0.96
CA GLN A 568 50.44 -28.43 0.03
C GLN A 568 50.58 -28.89 -1.41
N GLN A 569 51.15 -30.09 -1.65
CA GLN A 569 51.26 -30.65 -2.99
C GLN A 569 49.90 -30.95 -3.63
N LYS A 570 48.93 -31.42 -2.84
CA LYS A 570 47.57 -31.70 -3.33
C LYS A 570 46.73 -30.44 -3.50
N TYR A 571 46.77 -29.52 -2.53
CA TYR A 571 45.80 -28.43 -2.44
C TYR A 571 46.35 -27.04 -2.79
N ILE A 572 47.67 -26.84 -2.87
CA ILE A 572 48.28 -25.51 -3.09
C ILE A 572 49.08 -25.40 -4.40
N ASN A 573 49.86 -26.42 -4.78
CA ASN A 573 50.74 -26.34 -5.96
C ASN A 573 50.12 -26.96 -7.24
N GLN A 574 49.26 -26.22 -7.92
CA GLN A 574 49.01 -26.39 -9.35
C GLN A 574 49.15 -25.03 -10.08
N SER A 575 50.32 -24.73 -10.67
CA SER A 575 50.37 -23.84 -11.85
C SER A 575 51.73 -23.81 -12.57
N ALA A 576 51.63 -23.84 -13.91
CA ALA A 576 52.47 -23.23 -14.97
C ALA A 576 54.02 -23.32 -14.94
N ALA A 577 54.59 -23.70 -16.09
CA ALA A 577 56.02 -23.93 -16.36
C ALA A 577 56.93 -22.68 -16.24
N GLU A 578 58.17 -22.88 -15.75
CA GLU A 578 59.25 -21.88 -15.67
C GLU A 578 59.96 -21.65 -17.03
N PRO A 579 60.42 -20.42 -17.36
CA PRO A 579 61.42 -20.18 -18.40
C PRO A 579 62.86 -20.03 -17.84
N GLU A 580 63.83 -20.28 -18.73
CA GLU A 580 65.24 -20.62 -18.47
C GLU A 580 66.13 -19.60 -17.72
N LYS A 581 67.16 -20.12 -17.04
CA LYS A 581 68.10 -19.41 -16.15
C LYS A 581 69.22 -18.66 -16.89
N LYS A 582 69.24 -17.32 -16.81
CA LYS A 582 70.40 -16.46 -17.20
C LYS A 582 71.61 -16.62 -16.28
N SER A 583 72.81 -16.34 -16.81
CA SER A 583 74.09 -16.61 -16.15
C SER A 583 74.44 -15.60 -15.03
N LYS A 584 75.37 -15.99 -14.14
CA LYS A 584 75.74 -15.23 -12.93
C LYS A 584 76.40 -13.87 -13.24
N ALA A 585 77.09 -13.76 -14.37
CA ALA A 585 77.73 -12.52 -14.82
C ALA A 585 76.69 -11.51 -15.35
N GLU A 586 75.63 -11.99 -16.02
CA GLU A 586 74.53 -11.15 -16.49
C GLU A 586 73.71 -10.62 -15.31
N LYS A 587 73.46 -11.47 -14.29
CA LYS A 587 72.80 -11.03 -13.05
C LYS A 587 73.61 -9.98 -12.29
N GLN A 588 74.94 -10.07 -12.27
CA GLN A 588 75.79 -9.10 -11.58
C GLN A 588 75.90 -7.75 -12.32
N ALA A 589 75.91 -7.77 -13.65
CA ALA A 589 75.86 -6.56 -14.46
C ALA A 589 74.50 -5.84 -14.33
N GLU A 590 73.42 -6.61 -14.25
CA GLU A 590 72.05 -6.10 -14.07
C GLU A 590 71.83 -5.54 -12.66
N LEU A 591 72.36 -6.20 -11.61
CA LEU A 591 72.36 -5.67 -10.24
C LEU A 591 73.20 -4.39 -10.13
N ALA A 592 74.36 -4.32 -10.80
CA ALA A 592 75.19 -3.11 -10.80
C ALA A 592 74.54 -1.94 -11.57
N SER A 593 73.79 -2.23 -12.65
CA SER A 593 73.03 -1.18 -13.35
C SER A 593 71.81 -0.73 -12.54
N GLN A 594 71.12 -1.64 -11.86
CA GLN A 594 70.00 -1.31 -10.97
C GLN A 594 70.47 -0.51 -9.75
N GLN A 595 71.63 -0.84 -9.17
CA GLN A 595 72.20 -0.08 -8.05
C GLN A 595 72.59 1.34 -8.49
N LYS A 596 73.17 1.51 -9.69
CA LYS A 596 73.45 2.85 -10.25
C LYS A 596 72.19 3.69 -10.47
N VAL A 597 71.09 3.06 -10.88
CA VAL A 597 69.78 3.74 -11.03
C VAL A 597 69.22 4.13 -9.66
N TYR A 598 69.35 3.25 -8.67
CA TYR A 598 68.92 3.52 -7.30
C TYR A 598 69.73 4.64 -6.63
N ASP A 599 71.05 4.63 -6.78
CA ASP A 599 71.94 5.65 -6.21
C ASP A 599 71.68 7.02 -6.89
N GLN A 600 71.37 7.03 -8.19
CA GLN A 600 70.98 8.25 -8.91
C GLN A 600 69.60 8.76 -8.46
N MET A 601 68.63 7.87 -8.25
CA MET A 601 67.31 8.23 -7.72
C MET A 601 67.38 8.77 -6.28
N ASP A 602 68.31 8.25 -5.47
CA ASP A 602 68.51 8.73 -4.10
C ASP A 602 69.20 10.10 -4.06
N GLN A 603 70.15 10.34 -4.96
CA GLN A 603 70.76 11.67 -5.16
C GLN A 603 69.75 12.70 -5.66
N ASP A 604 68.90 12.33 -6.62
CA ASP A 604 67.83 13.17 -7.15
C ASP A 604 66.78 13.47 -6.07
N ARG A 605 66.44 12.49 -5.24
CA ARG A 605 65.51 12.64 -4.11
C ARG A 605 66.09 13.55 -3.02
N THR A 606 67.39 13.43 -2.73
CA THR A 606 68.09 14.26 -1.74
C THR A 606 68.20 15.71 -2.23
N ALA A 607 68.59 15.93 -3.48
CA ALA A 607 68.60 17.25 -4.10
C ALA A 607 67.20 17.90 -4.09
N MET A 608 66.16 17.09 -4.27
CA MET A 608 64.79 17.57 -4.27
C MET A 608 64.24 17.88 -2.87
N TYR A 609 64.70 17.14 -1.87
CA TYR A 609 64.42 17.41 -0.46
C TYR A 609 65.10 18.71 0.01
N ASP A 610 66.38 18.89 -0.30
CA ASP A 610 67.14 20.08 0.10
C ASP A 610 66.63 21.36 -0.57
N TRP A 611 66.25 21.28 -1.85
CA TRP A 611 65.60 22.40 -2.55
C TRP A 611 64.26 22.78 -1.90
N LYS A 612 63.45 21.81 -1.49
CA LYS A 612 62.18 22.08 -0.78
C LYS A 612 62.40 22.77 0.56
N GLN A 613 63.46 22.43 1.28
CA GLN A 613 63.80 23.12 2.54
C GLN A 613 64.25 24.57 2.28
N GLN A 614 65.05 24.81 1.24
CA GLN A 614 65.46 26.16 0.85
C GLN A 614 64.29 27.01 0.33
N ALA A 615 63.42 26.44 -0.51
CA ALA A 615 62.22 27.12 -1.01
C ALA A 615 61.27 27.49 0.14
N LYS A 616 61.17 26.63 1.17
CA LYS A 616 60.36 26.91 2.36
C LYS A 616 60.92 28.07 3.19
N GLN A 617 62.24 28.14 3.38
CA GLN A 617 62.90 29.26 4.06
C GLN A 617 62.73 30.59 3.28
N VAL A 618 62.80 30.56 1.95
CA VAL A 618 62.59 31.75 1.10
C VAL A 618 61.13 32.21 1.15
N MET A 619 60.17 31.29 1.17
CA MET A 619 58.75 31.62 1.36
C MET A 619 58.45 32.22 2.73
N GLU A 620 59.06 31.70 3.80
CA GLU A 620 58.91 32.26 5.14
C GLU A 620 59.56 33.65 5.28
N GLN A 621 60.78 33.84 4.76
CA GLN A 621 61.44 35.15 4.77
C GLN A 621 60.73 36.19 3.90
N GLY A 622 60.22 35.77 2.74
CA GLY A 622 59.43 36.62 1.84
C GLY A 622 58.10 37.05 2.46
N GLY A 623 57.43 36.12 3.15
CA GLY A 623 56.20 36.40 3.88
C GLY A 623 56.41 37.31 5.09
N GLN A 624 57.50 37.12 5.87
CA GLN A 624 57.83 38.00 7.00
C GLN A 624 58.27 39.40 6.56
N ALA A 625 58.86 39.53 5.37
CA ALA A 625 59.22 40.82 4.79
C ALA A 625 58.06 41.53 4.06
N GLY A 626 56.86 40.94 4.05
CA GLY A 626 55.65 41.54 3.46
C GLY A 626 55.64 41.61 1.92
N LYS A 627 56.46 40.80 1.24
CA LYS A 627 56.55 40.78 -0.23
C LYS A 627 55.35 40.08 -0.87
N SER A 628 54.97 40.46 -2.10
CA SER A 628 53.82 39.86 -2.78
C SER A 628 54.10 38.41 -3.21
N SER A 629 53.04 37.64 -3.46
CA SER A 629 53.18 36.23 -3.84
C SER A 629 54.01 36.03 -5.11
N GLU A 630 53.96 36.97 -6.07
CA GLU A 630 54.79 36.94 -7.28
C GLU A 630 56.26 37.25 -7.00
N GLU A 631 56.55 38.18 -6.08
CA GLU A 631 57.92 38.53 -5.68
C GLU A 631 58.59 37.39 -4.91
N ILE A 632 57.84 36.71 -4.04
CA ILE A 632 58.30 35.52 -3.33
C ILE A 632 58.57 34.38 -4.33
N HIS A 633 57.71 34.22 -5.34
CA HIS A 633 57.90 33.23 -6.39
C HIS A 633 59.16 33.49 -7.24
N ALA A 634 59.44 34.76 -7.55
CA ALA A 634 60.64 35.17 -8.28
C ALA A 634 61.95 35.02 -7.46
N MET A 635 61.84 34.95 -6.13
CA MET A 635 62.98 34.73 -5.22
C MET A 635 63.25 33.25 -4.94
N MET A 636 62.37 32.34 -5.34
CA MET A 636 62.56 30.90 -5.13
C MET A 636 63.77 30.40 -5.94
N PRO A 637 64.61 29.52 -5.35
CA PRO A 637 65.68 28.89 -6.10
C PRO A 637 65.09 28.04 -7.24
N ALA A 638 65.76 27.95 -8.39
CA ALA A 638 65.32 27.08 -9.47
C ALA A 638 65.40 25.59 -9.05
N PRO A 639 64.42 24.75 -9.40
CA PRO A 639 64.45 23.33 -9.04
C PRO A 639 65.61 22.62 -9.75
N PRO A 640 66.24 21.61 -9.10
CA PRO A 640 67.32 20.83 -9.68
C PRO A 640 66.84 20.02 -10.89
N VAL A 641 67.68 19.92 -11.91
CA VAL A 641 67.39 19.17 -13.14
C VAL A 641 67.70 17.69 -12.91
N LEU A 642 66.69 16.82 -13.02
CA LEU A 642 66.80 15.38 -12.77
C LEU A 642 67.15 14.62 -14.06
N SER A 643 68.01 13.61 -13.98
CA SER A 643 68.50 12.91 -15.18
C SER A 643 67.53 11.80 -15.64
N GLY A 644 66.96 11.92 -16.85
CA GLY A 644 66.11 10.86 -17.42
C GLY A 644 65.13 11.23 -18.54
N GLN A 645 65.09 12.47 -19.06
CA GLN A 645 64.26 12.79 -20.22
C GLN A 645 65.02 12.51 -21.53
N GLY A 646 64.87 11.31 -22.10
CA GLY A 646 65.44 10.94 -23.40
C GLY A 646 64.77 9.73 -24.06
N SER A 647 64.17 9.97 -25.23
CA SER A 647 63.42 9.07 -26.12
C SER A 647 63.98 7.66 -26.39
N SER A 648 63.11 6.63 -26.46
CA SER A 648 63.10 5.62 -27.56
C SER A 648 61.96 4.59 -27.43
N ARG A 649 61.16 4.45 -28.49
CA ARG A 649 60.23 3.33 -28.79
C ARG A 649 60.80 2.56 -29.98
N PRO A 650 60.65 1.22 -30.04
CA PRO A 650 60.15 0.60 -31.27
C PRO A 650 59.01 -0.42 -31.04
N ALA A 651 58.28 -0.69 -32.13
CA ALA A 651 56.88 -1.09 -32.20
C ALA A 651 56.65 -2.48 -32.82
N GLY A 652 55.43 -3.04 -32.64
CA GLY A 652 54.83 -3.94 -33.65
C GLY A 652 53.74 -4.92 -33.19
N SER A 653 52.47 -4.51 -33.07
CA SER A 653 51.31 -5.10 -33.79
C SER A 653 49.99 -4.32 -33.58
N SER A 654 49.41 -3.83 -34.68
CA SER A 654 48.03 -3.39 -35.01
C SER A 654 46.94 -3.32 -33.91
N GLY A 655 46.08 -2.28 -33.78
CA GLY A 655 45.81 -1.15 -34.67
C GLY A 655 44.34 -0.69 -34.66
N LYS A 656 43.78 -0.38 -33.48
CA LYS A 656 42.73 0.65 -33.29
C LYS A 656 43.00 1.33 -31.93
N PRO A 657 43.10 2.66 -31.84
CA PRO A 657 43.29 3.33 -30.55
C PRO A 657 42.01 3.20 -29.71
N GLY A 658 42.16 2.86 -28.43
CA GLY A 658 41.06 2.95 -27.46
C GLY A 658 40.64 4.40 -27.25
N MET A 659 39.38 4.63 -26.85
CA MET A 659 38.78 5.97 -26.75
C MET A 659 39.59 6.96 -25.90
N ILE A 660 40.31 6.48 -24.89
CA ILE A 660 41.15 7.28 -23.99
C ILE A 660 42.33 7.92 -24.75
N GLN A 661 42.92 7.21 -25.72
CA GLN A 661 44.11 7.68 -26.44
C GLN A 661 43.77 8.73 -27.51
N GLN A 662 42.58 8.66 -28.12
CA GLN A 662 42.06 9.72 -29.00
C GLN A 662 41.65 10.99 -28.24
N PHE A 663 41.28 10.87 -26.95
CA PHE A 663 40.84 11.98 -26.10
C PHE A 663 42.01 12.82 -25.56
N VAL A 664 43.15 12.18 -25.24
CA VAL A 664 44.38 12.84 -24.74
C VAL A 664 45.03 13.72 -25.81
N GLU A 665 45.00 13.30 -27.08
CA GLU A 665 45.58 14.07 -28.19
C GLU A 665 44.73 15.29 -28.60
N ALA A 666 43.43 15.32 -28.25
CA ALA A 666 42.49 16.35 -28.72
C ALA A 666 42.31 17.55 -27.76
N THR A 667 42.68 17.42 -26.48
CA THR A 667 42.28 18.38 -25.43
C THR A 667 43.44 19.11 -24.74
N GLY A 668 44.70 18.71 -24.97
CA GLY A 668 45.89 19.42 -24.46
C GLY A 668 46.10 19.35 -22.95
N ILE A 669 45.33 18.54 -22.22
CA ILE A 669 45.33 18.43 -20.75
C ILE A 669 46.35 17.38 -20.24
N GLY A 670 47.37 17.06 -21.04
CA GLY A 670 48.27 15.91 -20.84
C GLY A 670 49.00 15.89 -19.50
N GLY A 671 49.36 17.05 -18.95
CA GLY A 671 50.12 17.14 -17.70
C GLY A 671 49.33 16.78 -16.42
N VAL A 672 48.00 16.81 -16.47
CA VAL A 672 47.14 16.45 -15.32
C VAL A 672 46.72 14.98 -15.39
N LEU A 673 46.45 14.46 -16.59
CA LEU A 673 46.02 13.07 -16.79
C LEU A 673 47.16 12.04 -16.70
N GLU A 674 48.41 12.41 -16.99
CA GLU A 674 49.57 11.50 -16.82
C GLU A 674 49.78 11.03 -15.37
N LYS A 675 49.35 11.83 -14.37
CA LYS A 675 49.49 11.49 -12.95
C LYS A 675 48.40 10.54 -12.42
N ILE A 676 47.32 10.35 -13.17
CA ILE A 676 46.13 9.56 -12.76
C ILE A 676 45.74 8.48 -13.80
N SER A 677 46.39 8.44 -14.96
CA SER A 677 46.25 7.40 -16.00
C SER A 677 46.40 5.97 -15.47
N PRO A 678 47.37 5.63 -14.59
CA PRO A 678 47.49 4.27 -14.06
C PRO A 678 46.28 3.82 -13.22
N TRP A 679 45.60 4.78 -12.57
CA TRP A 679 44.41 4.53 -11.76
C TRP A 679 43.15 4.39 -12.62
N LEU A 680 43.02 5.18 -13.69
CA LEU A 680 41.92 5.05 -14.67
C LEU A 680 41.99 3.75 -15.48
N GLU A 681 43.19 3.31 -15.87
CA GLU A 681 43.41 2.03 -16.55
C GLU A 681 43.13 0.82 -15.63
N GLN A 682 43.42 0.92 -14.32
CA GLN A 682 43.03 -0.08 -13.33
C GLN A 682 41.51 -0.21 -13.15
N MET A 683 40.79 0.91 -13.28
CA MET A 683 39.32 0.91 -13.23
C MET A 683 38.70 0.22 -14.45
N GLU A 684 39.19 0.46 -15.66
CA GLU A 684 38.65 -0.14 -16.89
C GLU A 684 38.82 -1.67 -16.93
N LEU A 685 39.91 -2.19 -16.34
CA LEU A 685 40.18 -3.63 -16.21
C LEU A 685 39.31 -4.34 -15.16
N ALA A 686 38.79 -3.63 -14.16
CA ALA A 686 37.96 -4.20 -13.09
C ALA A 686 36.52 -4.54 -13.52
N TYR A 687 36.04 -4.03 -14.67
CA TYR A 687 34.64 -4.16 -15.10
C TYR A 687 34.42 -5.10 -16.32
N GLY A 688 35.43 -5.84 -16.77
CA GLY A 688 35.39 -6.65 -18.00
C GLY A 688 35.09 -8.16 -17.90
N ILE A 689 34.94 -8.77 -16.71
CA ILE A 689 34.70 -10.23 -16.55
C ILE A 689 33.64 -10.48 -15.46
N PRO A 690 32.67 -11.43 -15.62
CA PRO A 690 31.53 -11.58 -14.72
C PRO A 690 31.92 -12.04 -13.31
N GLN A 691 31.39 -11.37 -12.28
CA GLN A 691 31.43 -11.80 -10.88
C GLN A 691 30.18 -12.62 -10.53
N LYS A 692 30.35 -13.68 -9.74
CA LYS A 692 29.32 -14.60 -9.22
C LYS A 692 28.30 -13.86 -8.32
N PRO A 693 27.06 -14.39 -8.15
CA PRO A 693 26.02 -13.73 -7.35
C PRO A 693 26.28 -13.88 -5.86
N ASP A 694 26.05 -12.78 -5.13
CA ASP A 694 26.01 -12.72 -3.67
C ASP A 694 24.72 -13.36 -3.14
N TYR A 695 24.88 -14.30 -2.21
CA TYR A 695 23.91 -14.55 -1.15
C TYR A 695 24.67 -14.41 0.18
N LEU A 696 24.13 -13.59 1.09
CA LEU A 696 24.23 -13.64 2.54
C LEU A 696 25.33 -12.79 3.19
N SER A 697 25.03 -11.51 3.44
CA SER A 697 24.71 -10.99 4.79
C SER A 697 24.98 -9.47 5.00
N LYS A 698 23.92 -8.68 4.83
CA LYS A 698 23.41 -7.65 5.76
C LYS A 698 24.39 -6.84 6.65
N GLN A 699 24.25 -5.53 6.47
CA GLN A 699 24.58 -4.47 7.41
C GLN A 699 23.83 -4.62 8.75
N THR A 700 24.51 -4.25 9.84
CA THR A 700 23.91 -3.87 11.13
C THR A 700 24.30 -2.42 11.46
N GLN A 701 23.37 -1.60 11.95
CA GLN A 701 23.64 -0.25 12.47
C GLN A 701 24.40 -0.30 13.82
N LYS A 702 25.40 0.59 13.96
CA LYS A 702 26.14 0.93 15.20
C LYS A 702 25.34 1.90 16.10
N THR A 703 25.53 1.77 17.42
CA THR A 703 25.64 2.94 18.31
C THR A 703 27.09 3.02 18.80
N VAL A 704 27.66 4.23 18.80
CA VAL A 704 29.09 4.57 18.80
C VAL A 704 29.69 4.68 20.21
N TYR A 705 30.94 4.23 20.43
CA TYR A 705 32.03 5.08 20.94
C TYR A 705 33.45 4.59 20.54
N LEU A 706 34.07 5.47 19.75
CA LEU A 706 35.47 5.73 19.38
C LEU A 706 36.52 4.62 19.43
N SER A 707 36.77 4.10 18.23
CA SER A 707 37.95 3.35 17.87
C SER A 707 38.51 3.87 16.53
N ARG A 708 39.81 3.75 16.29
CA ARG A 708 40.52 4.05 15.04
C ARG A 708 39.92 3.41 13.79
N TYR A 709 39.39 2.20 13.86
CA TYR A 709 38.67 1.56 12.74
C TYR A 709 37.18 2.00 12.69
N THR A 710 36.59 2.60 13.74
CA THR A 710 35.23 3.21 13.63
C THR A 710 35.41 4.47 12.87
N PHE A 711 36.47 5.18 13.22
CA PHE A 711 36.96 6.30 12.47
C PHE A 711 37.32 5.84 11.05
N GLU A 712 37.95 4.69 10.85
CA GLU A 712 38.29 4.22 9.51
C GLU A 712 37.08 3.78 8.66
N GLU A 713 36.07 3.11 9.23
CA GLU A 713 34.87 2.67 8.50
C GLU A 713 33.74 3.69 8.44
N LEU A 714 33.56 4.53 9.48
CA LEU A 714 32.44 5.48 9.57
C LEU A 714 32.86 6.93 9.30
N ILE A 715 34.15 7.29 9.42
CA ILE A 715 34.64 8.65 9.19
C ILE A 715 35.52 8.69 7.92
N ILE A 716 36.53 7.83 7.80
CA ILE A 716 37.46 7.78 6.65
C ILE A 716 36.82 7.06 5.48
N GLY A 717 36.20 5.90 5.68
CA GLY A 717 35.59 5.07 4.64
C GLY A 717 34.55 5.81 3.79
N PRO A 718 33.60 6.54 4.41
CA PRO A 718 32.65 7.35 3.66
C PRO A 718 33.32 8.56 2.97
N GLN A 719 34.35 9.17 3.58
CA GLN A 719 35.11 10.27 2.97
C GLN A 719 35.98 9.80 1.80
N VAL A 720 36.55 8.59 1.86
CA VAL A 720 37.28 7.93 0.78
C VAL A 720 36.33 7.62 -0.37
N LEU A 721 35.16 7.05 -0.08
CA LEU A 721 34.14 6.73 -1.07
C LEU A 721 33.60 7.99 -1.75
N ILE A 722 33.26 9.04 -1.00
CA ILE A 722 32.81 10.34 -1.53
C ILE A 722 33.91 10.99 -2.38
N ALA A 723 35.16 10.96 -1.94
CA ALA A 723 36.29 11.48 -2.70
C ALA A 723 36.49 10.73 -4.03
N GLU A 724 36.42 9.40 -4.02
CA GLU A 724 36.51 8.56 -5.23
C GLU A 724 35.33 8.81 -6.19
N PHE A 725 34.12 8.98 -5.66
CA PHE A 725 32.94 9.34 -6.47
C PHE A 725 33.04 10.75 -7.05
N ASN A 726 33.50 11.75 -6.29
CA ASN A 726 33.68 13.11 -6.79
C ASN A 726 34.78 13.20 -7.86
N ILE A 727 35.84 12.39 -7.75
CA ILE A 727 36.84 12.25 -8.82
C ILE A 727 36.18 11.68 -10.07
N LEU A 728 35.37 10.62 -9.95
CA LEU A 728 34.66 9.99 -11.06
C LEU A 728 33.68 10.97 -11.75
N PHE A 729 32.91 11.72 -10.97
CA PHE A 729 31.96 12.72 -11.48
C PHE A 729 32.66 13.96 -12.03
N GLY A 730 33.81 14.36 -11.50
CA GLY A 730 34.64 15.40 -12.07
C GLY A 730 35.16 15.02 -13.45
N VAL A 731 35.53 13.75 -13.67
CA VAL A 731 35.89 13.22 -14.98
C VAL A 731 34.70 13.21 -15.95
N VAL A 732 33.50 12.79 -15.49
CA VAL A 732 32.27 12.81 -16.29
C VAL A 732 31.82 14.23 -16.66
N ALA A 733 31.97 15.20 -15.76
CA ALA A 733 31.66 16.61 -16.00
C ALA A 733 32.60 17.24 -17.04
N ILE A 734 33.89 16.86 -17.04
CA ILE A 734 34.86 17.26 -18.07
C ILE A 734 34.52 16.63 -19.44
N ILE A 735 34.05 15.37 -19.46
CA ILE A 735 33.63 14.67 -20.69
C ILE A 735 32.33 15.26 -21.26
N ALA A 736 31.37 15.62 -20.41
CA ALA A 736 30.08 16.19 -20.82
C ALA A 736 30.18 17.66 -21.29
N ALA A 737 31.26 18.36 -20.94
CA ALA A 737 31.55 19.73 -21.39
C ALA A 737 32.03 19.82 -22.86
N ILE A 738 32.24 18.69 -23.55
CA ILE A 738 32.61 18.65 -24.97
C ILE A 738 31.35 18.92 -25.82
N PRO A 739 31.33 19.94 -26.68
CA PRO A 739 30.15 20.26 -27.47
C PRO A 739 29.92 19.18 -28.53
N THR A 740 28.96 18.27 -28.32
CA THR A 740 28.28 17.61 -29.44
C THR A 740 27.45 18.71 -30.11
N GLY A 741 28.04 19.32 -31.14
CA GLY A 741 27.60 20.57 -31.74
C GLY A 741 26.10 20.71 -31.92
N GLY A 742 25.54 21.80 -31.36
CA GLY A 742 24.16 22.19 -31.64
C GLY A 742 23.51 23.13 -30.63
N GLY A 743 24.09 24.30 -30.35
CA GLY A 743 23.35 25.52 -30.00
C GLY A 743 22.83 25.73 -28.56
N SER A 744 23.44 26.70 -27.87
CA SER A 744 22.92 27.53 -26.73
C SER A 744 23.15 27.16 -25.26
N LEU A 745 24.21 26.42 -24.90
CA LEU A 745 24.62 26.22 -23.49
C LEU A 745 26.11 26.56 -23.21
N TYR A 746 26.66 27.53 -23.92
CA TYR A 746 28.10 27.84 -23.89
C TYR A 746 28.62 28.50 -22.59
N MET A 747 27.75 28.91 -21.67
CA MET A 747 28.17 29.40 -20.34
C MET A 747 28.13 28.32 -19.24
N LEU A 748 27.63 27.11 -19.53
CA LEU A 748 27.64 25.98 -18.61
C LEU A 748 28.85 25.04 -18.85
N ALA A 749 29.36 24.94 -20.09
CA ALA A 749 30.47 24.04 -20.41
C ALA A 749 31.84 24.43 -19.79
N VAL A 750 32.12 25.73 -19.59
CA VAL A 750 33.40 26.18 -18.99
C VAL A 750 33.37 26.09 -17.46
N ALA A 751 32.20 26.22 -16.85
CA ALA A 751 32.00 26.03 -15.42
C ALA A 751 32.12 24.54 -15.04
N ASP A 752 31.56 23.63 -15.85
CA ASP A 752 31.60 22.18 -15.58
C ASP A 752 33.00 21.57 -15.70
N ALA A 753 33.86 22.09 -16.57
CA ALA A 753 35.25 21.64 -16.67
C ALA A 753 36.12 22.15 -15.51
N ALA A 754 35.97 23.42 -15.12
CA ALA A 754 36.69 23.98 -13.97
C ALA A 754 36.23 23.36 -12.63
N LEU A 755 34.92 23.11 -12.50
CA LEU A 755 34.35 22.37 -11.37
C LEU A 755 34.82 20.92 -11.38
N GLY A 756 34.83 20.23 -12.53
CA GLY A 756 35.29 18.86 -12.64
C GLY A 756 36.78 18.70 -12.33
N VAL A 757 37.63 19.62 -12.79
CA VAL A 757 39.06 19.65 -12.45
C VAL A 757 39.27 19.93 -10.97
N SER A 758 38.50 20.85 -10.39
CA SER A 758 38.58 21.16 -8.96
C SER A 758 38.10 20.01 -8.09
N MET A 759 37.06 19.28 -8.51
CA MET A 759 36.62 18.04 -7.87
C MET A 759 37.72 16.99 -7.90
N ILE A 760 38.40 16.78 -9.03
CA ILE A 760 39.48 15.78 -9.12
C ILE A 760 40.66 16.16 -8.23
N VAL A 761 41.12 17.42 -8.25
CA VAL A 761 42.31 17.83 -7.52
C VAL A 761 42.07 17.85 -6.01
N VAL A 762 40.98 18.47 -5.55
CA VAL A 762 40.66 18.56 -4.12
C VAL A 762 40.38 17.19 -3.52
N ASN A 763 39.65 16.33 -4.24
CA ASN A 763 39.32 15.01 -3.74
C ASN A 763 40.48 14.01 -3.85
N ALA A 764 41.42 14.18 -4.80
CA ALA A 764 42.66 13.40 -4.83
C ALA A 764 43.60 13.79 -3.69
N GLU A 765 43.70 15.08 -3.38
CA GLU A 765 44.45 15.58 -2.24
C GLU A 765 43.82 15.13 -0.92
N LYS A 766 42.48 15.17 -0.82
CA LYS A 766 41.73 14.58 0.29
C LYS A 766 41.96 13.08 0.42
N LEU A 767 41.96 12.33 -0.68
CA LEU A 767 42.21 10.88 -0.66
C LEU A 767 43.64 10.56 -0.18
N ASN A 768 44.60 11.41 -0.54
CA ASN A 768 45.97 11.31 -0.04
C ASN A 768 46.06 11.68 1.45
N ASP A 769 45.36 12.71 1.91
CA ASP A 769 45.27 13.07 3.33
C ASP A 769 44.62 11.95 4.17
N LEU A 770 43.55 11.34 3.65
CA LEU A 770 42.85 10.21 4.25
C LEU A 770 43.75 8.95 4.31
N LYS A 771 44.51 8.66 3.24
CA LYS A 771 45.50 7.56 3.22
C LYS A 771 46.67 7.78 4.18
N ASN A 772 46.99 9.04 4.48
CA ASN A 772 47.99 9.41 5.49
C ASN A 772 47.38 9.56 6.90
N GLY A 773 46.11 9.18 7.09
CA GLY A 773 45.44 9.13 8.40
C GLY A 773 44.92 10.48 8.92
N ASN A 774 44.87 11.51 8.07
CA ASN A 774 44.52 12.88 8.46
C ASN A 774 43.07 13.20 8.03
N ALA A 775 42.07 12.70 8.76
CA ALA A 775 40.68 12.75 8.29
C ALA A 775 39.98 14.11 8.45
N ASN A 776 40.57 15.04 9.22
CA ASN A 776 40.02 16.39 9.46
C ASN A 776 40.71 17.47 8.60
N THR A 777 41.08 17.15 7.36
CA THR A 777 41.56 18.12 6.37
C THR A 777 40.40 18.63 5.51
N ASN A 778 40.43 19.91 5.12
CA ASN A 778 39.47 20.49 4.18
C ASN A 778 40.27 21.11 3.02
N PRO A 779 40.86 20.29 2.14
CA PRO A 779 41.68 20.77 1.04
C PRO A 779 40.88 21.70 0.14
N THR A 780 41.57 22.68 -0.44
CA THR A 780 40.97 23.76 -1.23
C THR A 780 41.75 23.94 -2.51
N PHE A 781 41.04 24.04 -3.62
CA PHE A 781 41.64 24.35 -4.91
C PHE A 781 40.76 25.38 -5.62
N LEU A 782 41.39 26.42 -6.17
CA LEU A 782 40.70 27.53 -6.85
C LEU A 782 39.58 28.17 -6.01
N GLY A 783 39.78 28.29 -4.70
CA GLY A 783 38.82 28.91 -3.78
C GLY A 783 37.61 28.05 -3.42
N MET A 784 37.56 26.80 -3.91
CA MET A 784 36.53 25.82 -3.59
C MET A 784 37.08 24.81 -2.61
N ASP A 785 36.41 24.65 -1.48
CA ASP A 785 36.76 23.69 -0.45
C ASP A 785 36.03 22.35 -0.63
N GLN A 786 36.50 21.34 0.08
CA GLN A 786 36.01 19.98 -0.06
C GLN A 786 34.52 19.86 0.31
N ASP A 787 34.06 20.57 1.35
CA ASP A 787 32.65 20.55 1.77
C ASP A 787 31.70 21.16 0.71
N LEU A 788 32.15 22.21 0.01
CA LEU A 788 31.43 22.79 -1.13
C LEU A 788 31.38 21.81 -2.31
N LEU A 789 32.49 21.11 -2.60
CA LEU A 789 32.59 20.16 -3.72
C LEU A 789 31.84 18.84 -3.45
N ASP A 790 31.79 18.37 -2.20
CA ASP A 790 31.01 17.21 -1.77
C ASP A 790 29.50 17.46 -1.98
N LYS A 791 29.03 18.68 -1.68
CA LYS A 791 27.64 19.10 -1.93
C LYS A 791 27.32 19.26 -3.43
N LEU A 792 28.28 19.74 -4.22
CA LEU A 792 28.13 19.87 -5.68
C LEU A 792 28.19 18.51 -6.40
N GLY A 793 29.04 17.58 -5.96
CA GLY A 793 29.17 16.22 -6.51
C GLY A 793 27.92 15.37 -6.28
N ILE A 794 27.31 15.46 -5.10
CA ILE A 794 26.01 14.86 -4.77
C ILE A 794 24.87 15.45 -5.62
N THR A 795 25.00 16.70 -6.06
CA THR A 795 24.00 17.38 -6.90
C THR A 795 24.10 16.95 -8.37
N LEU A 796 25.31 16.82 -8.92
CA LEU A 796 25.56 16.28 -10.27
C LEU A 796 25.17 14.80 -10.40
N MET A 797 25.24 14.03 -9.31
CA MET A 797 24.79 12.64 -9.19
C MET A 797 23.31 12.45 -9.55
N VAL A 798 22.44 13.44 -9.28
CA VAL A 798 21.00 13.38 -9.58
C VAL A 798 20.70 13.72 -11.04
N VAL A 799 21.49 14.61 -11.66
CA VAL A 799 21.26 15.10 -13.04
C VAL A 799 21.80 14.11 -14.08
N ASN A 800 22.94 13.45 -13.81
CA ASN A 800 23.60 12.56 -14.78
C ASN A 800 23.16 11.08 -14.74
N LEU A 801 22.33 10.68 -13.76
CA LEU A 801 21.82 9.30 -13.69
C LEU A 801 21.03 8.88 -14.94
N ALA A 802 20.32 9.83 -15.54
CA ALA A 802 19.60 9.63 -16.80
C ALA A 802 20.53 9.55 -18.03
N MET A 803 21.71 10.20 -18.00
CA MET A 803 22.72 10.11 -19.07
C MET A 803 23.51 8.81 -19.02
N LEU A 804 23.83 8.30 -17.82
CA LEU A 804 24.54 7.03 -17.63
C LEU A 804 23.73 5.81 -18.10
N ALA A 805 22.41 5.84 -17.90
CA ALA A 805 21.49 4.83 -18.44
C ALA A 805 21.38 4.89 -19.98
N LYS A 806 21.56 6.08 -20.58
CA LYS A 806 21.48 6.29 -22.03
C LYS A 806 22.76 5.86 -22.78
N HIS A 807 23.90 5.75 -22.09
CA HIS A 807 25.21 5.40 -22.66
C HIS A 807 25.76 4.02 -22.24
N GLY A 808 24.91 3.14 -21.65
CA GLY A 808 25.22 1.71 -21.50
C GLY A 808 25.92 1.28 -20.20
N LEU A 809 25.91 2.12 -19.15
CA LEU A 809 26.60 1.86 -17.87
C LEU A 809 25.65 1.38 -16.75
N ASN A 810 24.75 0.45 -17.06
CA ASN A 810 23.63 0.06 -16.18
C ASN A 810 24.05 -0.60 -14.85
N LYS A 811 25.18 -1.34 -14.81
CA LYS A 811 25.66 -1.98 -13.57
C LYS A 811 26.14 -1.00 -12.49
N ALA A 812 26.59 0.19 -12.89
CA ALA A 812 26.95 1.25 -11.95
C ALA A 812 25.69 1.92 -11.35
N ALA A 813 24.60 2.00 -12.12
CA ALA A 813 23.31 2.50 -11.65
C ALA A 813 22.64 1.53 -10.65
N ASP A 814 22.75 0.22 -10.87
CA ASP A 814 22.14 -0.81 -10.01
C ASP A 814 22.80 -0.88 -8.61
N LYS A 815 24.14 -0.78 -8.53
CA LYS A 815 24.84 -0.67 -7.23
C LYS A 815 24.49 0.60 -6.44
N LEU A 816 24.07 1.65 -7.14
CA LEU A 816 23.70 2.95 -6.56
C LEU A 816 22.26 2.98 -6.01
N VAL A 817 21.38 2.11 -6.53
CA VAL A 817 20.03 1.92 -5.96
C VAL A 817 20.13 1.12 -4.66
N ASN A 818 21.08 0.18 -4.57
CA ASN A 818 21.27 -0.66 -3.39
C ASN A 818 22.01 0.04 -2.22
N SER A 819 22.64 1.20 -2.43
CA SER A 819 23.22 2.02 -1.36
C SER A 819 22.27 3.10 -0.81
N LYS A 820 21.01 3.16 -1.27
CA LYS A 820 19.99 4.18 -0.90
C LYS A 820 19.39 4.05 0.51
N ASN A 821 20.21 3.91 1.53
CA ASN A 821 19.79 4.19 2.90
C ASN A 821 20.70 5.26 3.51
N SER A 822 20.53 6.50 3.04
CA SER A 822 21.00 7.69 3.76
C SER A 822 20.11 8.88 3.43
N SER A 823 19.51 9.46 4.46
CA SER A 823 18.61 10.63 4.45
C SER A 823 19.24 11.95 3.96
N ALA A 824 20.52 11.95 3.55
CA ALA A 824 21.28 13.13 3.16
C ALA A 824 20.96 13.69 1.74
N LEU A 825 20.22 12.95 0.91
CA LEU A 825 19.90 13.33 -0.47
C LEU A 825 18.63 14.19 -0.63
N GLY A 826 17.70 14.15 0.33
CA GLY A 826 16.46 14.95 0.29
C GLY A 826 16.69 16.44 0.54
N ASP A 827 17.59 16.74 1.49
CA ASP A 827 17.85 18.11 1.96
C ASP A 827 18.82 18.89 1.05
N THR A 828 19.70 18.18 0.34
CA THR A 828 20.67 18.74 -0.62
C THR A 828 20.01 19.11 -1.96
N TRP A 829 19.03 18.32 -2.42
CA TRP A 829 18.21 18.62 -3.61
C TRP A 829 17.31 19.86 -3.43
N ALA A 830 16.82 20.11 -2.22
CA ALA A 830 16.03 21.31 -1.91
C ALA A 830 16.90 22.59 -1.85
N ALA A 831 18.14 22.48 -1.38
CA ALA A 831 19.09 23.60 -1.28
C ALA A 831 19.66 24.06 -2.64
N TRP A 832 19.89 23.14 -3.59
CA TRP A 832 20.35 23.51 -4.94
C TRP A 832 19.27 24.20 -5.79
N LYS A 833 17.99 23.81 -5.64
CA LYS A 833 16.86 24.49 -6.31
C LYS A 833 16.68 25.95 -5.90
N GLN A 834 17.08 26.29 -4.67
CA GLN A 834 17.11 27.68 -4.16
C GLN A 834 18.19 28.50 -4.83
N GLN A 835 19.39 27.93 -4.97
CA GLN A 835 20.58 28.64 -5.42
C GLN A 835 20.57 28.94 -6.93
N VAL A 836 20.05 28.01 -7.75
CA VAL A 836 19.89 28.21 -9.21
C VAL A 836 18.80 29.23 -9.54
N GLN A 837 17.75 29.35 -8.71
CA GLN A 837 16.71 30.39 -8.91
C GLN A 837 17.19 31.80 -8.52
N GLN A 838 18.24 31.92 -7.71
CA GLN A 838 18.76 33.20 -7.24
C GLN A 838 19.79 33.83 -8.21
N ASP A 839 20.58 33.01 -8.92
CA ASP A 839 21.60 33.48 -9.88
C ASP A 839 21.01 33.89 -11.26
N ASP A 840 19.90 33.28 -11.69
CA ASP A 840 19.21 33.64 -12.95
C ASP A 840 18.48 34.99 -12.86
N LEU A 841 18.02 35.38 -11.66
CA LEU A 841 17.32 36.66 -11.44
C LEU A 841 18.27 37.87 -11.43
N THR A 842 19.55 37.68 -11.12
CA THR A 842 20.58 38.73 -11.20
C THR A 842 21.08 39.03 -12.61
N ARG A 843 20.83 38.15 -13.60
CA ARG A 843 21.22 38.37 -15.01
C ARG A 843 20.14 39.02 -15.89
N ALA A 844 18.88 39.00 -15.48
CA ALA A 844 17.75 39.49 -16.29
C ALA A 844 17.33 40.96 -16.02
N GLY A 845 18.19 41.76 -15.38
CA GLY A 845 17.98 43.20 -15.15
C GLY A 845 18.21 44.11 -16.36
N ALA A 846 18.43 43.58 -17.56
CA ALA A 846 18.70 44.36 -18.76
C ALA A 846 17.97 43.78 -19.98
N ASP A 847 16.66 43.97 -20.09
CA ASP A 847 16.05 44.81 -21.14
C ASP A 847 14.51 44.77 -21.18
N SER A 848 13.94 45.97 -21.28
CA SER A 848 12.60 46.43 -21.74
C SER A 848 11.40 45.46 -21.82
N LYS A 849 10.32 45.69 -21.04
CA LYS A 849 9.09 46.46 -21.37
C LYS A 849 8.25 45.96 -22.56
N ARG A 850 7.05 45.39 -22.28
CA ARG A 850 5.69 45.92 -22.61
C ARG A 850 4.60 44.81 -22.54
N GLU A 851 3.62 45.02 -21.67
CA GLU A 851 2.22 44.56 -21.77
C GLU A 851 1.51 45.17 -23.01
N PRO A 852 0.33 44.68 -23.54
CA PRO A 852 -0.89 44.36 -22.75
C PRO A 852 -1.90 43.27 -23.27
N THR A 853 -2.68 42.69 -22.33
CA THR A 853 -4.13 42.30 -22.36
C THR A 853 -4.66 41.29 -23.42
N TYR A 854 -5.68 40.42 -23.25
CA TYR A 854 -6.97 40.42 -22.54
C TYR A 854 -7.57 38.97 -22.49
N ASN A 855 -8.29 38.64 -21.41
CA ASN A 855 -9.38 37.64 -21.19
C ASN A 855 -9.45 36.21 -21.80
N SER A 856 -9.56 35.25 -20.86
CA SER A 856 -10.72 34.37 -20.58
C SER A 856 -10.55 32.84 -20.68
N ARG A 857 -10.98 32.20 -19.59
CA ARG A 857 -11.55 30.84 -19.42
C ARG A 857 -10.67 29.62 -19.70
N SER A 858 -10.35 28.97 -18.59
CA SER A 858 -10.79 27.62 -18.19
C SER A 858 -9.72 26.54 -18.05
N LYS A 859 -9.85 25.85 -16.90
CA LYS A 859 -9.37 24.52 -16.51
C LYS A 859 -7.86 24.31 -16.31
N ALA A 860 -7.65 23.46 -15.30
CA ALA A 860 -6.49 22.62 -15.00
C ALA A 860 -5.41 23.21 -14.09
N SER A 861 -5.21 22.45 -13.01
CA SER A 861 -3.97 22.18 -12.28
C SER A 861 -2.82 23.17 -12.41
N ALA A 862 -2.44 23.79 -11.30
CA ALA A 862 -1.09 24.23 -11.00
C ALA A 862 -1.10 24.76 -9.55
N THR A 863 -0.42 24.09 -8.61
CA THR A 863 0.95 24.48 -8.23
C THR A 863 1.05 25.97 -7.88
N GLY A 864 0.66 26.32 -6.66
CA GLY A 864 1.01 27.59 -6.03
C GLY A 864 2.22 27.39 -5.14
N LYS A 865 3.38 27.87 -5.59
CA LYS A 865 4.62 28.01 -4.81
C LYS A 865 4.32 28.81 -3.53
N ALA A 866 4.54 28.20 -2.36
CA ALA A 866 4.82 28.95 -1.15
C ALA A 866 6.31 29.31 -1.17
N SER A 867 6.56 30.60 -1.02
CA SER A 867 7.86 31.22 -0.80
C SER A 867 8.76 30.41 0.12
N GLU A 868 10.03 30.28 -0.27
CA GLU A 868 11.12 29.83 0.59
C GLU A 868 11.36 30.91 1.65
N GLY A 869 10.56 30.82 2.71
CA GLY A 869 10.81 31.49 3.98
C GLY A 869 12.02 30.86 4.64
N GLU A 870 12.85 31.71 5.20
CA GLU A 870 14.16 31.44 5.74
C GLU A 870 14.21 30.25 6.70
N ARG A 871 15.34 29.52 6.65
CA ARG A 871 15.69 28.50 7.65
C ARG A 871 15.54 29.10 9.04
N TYR A 872 14.61 28.53 9.79
CA TYR A 872 14.38 28.80 11.19
C TYR A 872 15.69 28.66 11.99
N LYS A 873 16.28 29.80 12.37
CA LYS A 873 17.24 29.93 13.48
C LYS A 873 16.52 30.67 14.59
N GLY A 874 15.62 29.99 15.30
CA GLY A 874 15.05 30.50 16.55
C GLY A 874 15.42 29.58 17.71
N SER A 875 15.92 30.22 18.76
CA SER A 875 16.23 29.72 20.10
C SER A 875 16.35 28.19 20.26
N THR A 876 17.51 27.62 19.93
CA THR A 876 17.91 26.33 20.51
C THR A 876 18.27 26.54 21.98
N ASN A 877 17.27 26.71 22.84
CA ASN A 877 17.36 26.10 24.15
C ASN A 877 17.36 24.60 23.89
N GLY A 878 18.55 23.99 23.98
CA GLY A 878 18.78 22.57 23.75
C GLY A 878 18.05 21.70 24.76
N ASN A 879 16.74 21.62 24.67
CA ASN A 879 15.95 20.60 25.34
C ASN A 879 15.99 19.36 24.48
N SER A 880 16.78 18.37 24.90
CA SER A 880 16.66 17.01 24.38
C SER A 880 15.20 16.58 24.49
N ASP A 881 14.58 16.18 23.38
CA ASP A 881 13.20 15.68 23.38
C ASP A 881 13.12 14.38 24.20
N GLY A 882 12.68 14.52 25.46
CA GLY A 882 12.59 13.45 26.45
C GLY A 882 11.36 12.55 26.30
N THR A 883 10.63 12.65 25.17
CA THR A 883 9.52 11.74 24.87
C THR A 883 10.01 10.32 24.57
N THR A 884 9.16 9.35 24.91
CA THR A 884 9.46 7.92 24.73
C THR A 884 9.59 7.54 23.27
N SER A 885 10.39 6.51 22.97
CA SER A 885 10.56 5.96 21.61
C SER A 885 9.24 5.59 20.92
N THR A 886 8.21 5.19 21.67
CA THR A 886 6.87 4.86 21.13
C THR A 886 6.15 6.07 20.53
N ILE A 887 6.29 7.26 21.12
CA ILE A 887 5.69 8.50 20.61
C ILE A 887 6.43 8.91 19.32
N LYS A 888 7.77 8.88 19.35
CA LYS A 888 8.61 9.20 18.18
C LYS A 888 8.40 8.23 17.01
N TYR A 889 8.23 6.94 17.29
CA TYR A 889 7.90 5.94 16.29
C TYR A 889 6.55 6.25 15.61
N LEU A 890 5.54 6.67 16.38
CA LEU A 890 4.27 7.09 15.79
C LEU A 890 4.45 8.37 14.95
N GLU A 891 5.13 9.39 15.48
CA GLU A 891 5.40 10.65 14.78
C GLU A 891 6.10 10.40 13.44
N ASP A 892 7.11 9.53 13.40
CA ASP A 892 7.81 9.12 12.18
C ASP A 892 6.90 8.39 11.18
N MET A 893 5.94 7.61 11.67
CA MET A 893 4.98 6.88 10.84
C MET A 893 3.94 7.82 10.21
N ILE A 894 3.48 8.84 10.93
CA ILE A 894 2.39 9.72 10.48
C ILE A 894 2.86 11.02 9.81
N LYS A 895 4.13 11.44 9.98
CA LYS A 895 4.60 12.77 9.52
C LYS A 895 4.46 13.03 8.02
N ASN A 896 4.48 11.99 7.19
CA ASN A 896 4.35 12.09 5.73
C ASN A 896 2.95 11.75 5.20
N GLU A 897 1.98 11.51 6.08
CA GLU A 897 0.62 11.17 5.69
C GLU A 897 -0.14 12.39 5.14
N GLY A 898 -1.04 12.14 4.18
CA GLY A 898 -1.79 13.19 3.48
C GLY A 898 -2.97 13.80 4.27
N PHE A 899 -3.33 13.18 5.40
CA PHE A 899 -4.36 13.65 6.34
C PHE A 899 -3.77 13.78 7.75
N GLU A 900 -4.45 14.51 8.63
CA GLU A 900 -4.08 14.53 10.05
C GLU A 900 -4.48 13.21 10.72
N TYR A 901 -3.48 12.52 11.24
CA TYR A 901 -3.56 11.36 12.09
C TYR A 901 -2.95 11.72 13.44
N GLY A 902 -3.47 11.17 14.53
CA GLY A 902 -2.92 11.40 15.85
C GLY A 902 -3.24 10.28 16.84
N ALA A 903 -2.61 10.32 18.00
CA ALA A 903 -2.94 9.42 19.10
C ALA A 903 -2.64 10.06 20.46
N ILE A 904 -3.20 9.44 21.49
CA ILE A 904 -3.11 9.89 22.88
C ILE A 904 -2.27 8.90 23.66
N PHE A 905 -1.39 9.41 24.51
CA PHE A 905 -0.40 8.64 25.26
C PHE A 905 -0.41 9.04 26.73
N LYS A 906 -0.18 8.07 27.63
CA LYS A 906 0.26 8.39 28.99
C LYS A 906 1.64 9.04 28.94
N LYS A 907 1.98 9.82 29.97
CA LYS A 907 3.32 10.44 30.13
C LYS A 907 4.49 9.44 30.05
N ASN A 908 4.25 8.16 30.34
CA ASN A 908 5.25 7.10 30.28
C ASN A 908 5.35 6.41 28.90
N GLY A 909 4.67 6.93 27.86
CA GLY A 909 4.73 6.41 26.49
C GLY A 909 3.71 5.32 26.15
N ASN A 910 2.89 4.88 27.11
CA ASN A 910 1.84 3.89 26.84
C ASN A 910 0.69 4.52 26.05
N VAL A 911 0.35 3.91 24.92
CA VAL A 911 -0.76 4.32 24.05
C VAL A 911 -2.10 4.18 24.77
N LEU A 912 -2.92 5.23 24.75
CA LEU A 912 -4.27 5.29 25.33
C LEU A 912 -5.39 5.21 24.28
N SER A 913 -5.11 5.61 23.05
CA SER A 913 -6.09 5.62 21.95
C SER A 913 -5.60 4.78 20.77
N LYS A 914 -6.53 4.32 19.94
CA LYS A 914 -6.19 3.92 18.57
C LYS A 914 -5.74 5.16 17.78
N LEU A 915 -5.23 4.97 16.56
CA LEU A 915 -4.96 6.07 15.64
C LEU A 915 -6.27 6.83 15.34
N ILE A 916 -6.24 8.15 15.52
CA ILE A 916 -7.35 9.08 15.39
C ILE A 916 -7.16 9.85 14.08
N THR A 917 -8.21 9.97 13.26
CA THR A 917 -8.21 10.80 12.06
C THR A 917 -9.65 11.16 11.68
N ASP A 918 -9.84 12.30 11.05
CA ASP A 918 -11.10 12.70 10.40
C ASP A 918 -10.99 12.68 8.86
N GLU A 919 -9.93 12.08 8.30
CA GLU A 919 -9.62 12.07 6.87
C GLU A 919 -9.52 13.50 6.28
N HIS A 920 -9.07 14.46 7.09
CA HIS A 920 -8.94 15.87 6.71
C HIS A 920 -7.46 16.33 6.79
N PRO A 921 -6.95 17.14 5.85
CA PRO A 921 -5.53 17.51 5.78
C PRO A 921 -5.06 18.61 6.76
N THR A 922 -5.98 19.17 7.56
CA THR A 922 -5.72 20.34 8.43
C THR A 922 -6.56 20.36 9.71
N LYS A 923 -7.27 19.25 10.00
CA LYS A 923 -8.16 19.16 11.14
C LYS A 923 -8.21 17.73 11.66
N ILE A 924 -8.20 17.61 12.99
CA ILE A 924 -8.44 16.39 13.73
C ILE A 924 -9.33 16.66 14.95
N ASN A 925 -10.34 15.84 15.15
CA ASN A 925 -11.31 16.00 16.24
C ASN A 925 -10.99 15.07 17.41
N PHE A 926 -10.42 15.66 18.46
CA PHE A 926 -10.13 14.97 19.71
C PHE A 926 -11.30 14.95 20.71
N ALA A 927 -12.42 15.61 20.43
CA ALA A 927 -13.55 15.72 21.36
C ALA A 927 -14.13 14.38 21.84
N PRO A 928 -14.24 13.31 21.02
CA PRO A 928 -14.69 12.00 21.48
C PRO A 928 -13.77 11.35 22.52
N TYR A 929 -12.53 11.84 22.65
CA TYR A 929 -11.50 11.26 23.51
C TYR A 929 -11.14 12.15 24.71
N LYS A 930 -11.95 13.18 25.00
CA LYS A 930 -11.71 14.13 26.10
C LYS A 930 -11.34 13.46 27.43
N ASP A 931 -11.97 12.33 27.76
CA ASP A 931 -11.78 11.62 29.02
C ASP A 931 -10.41 10.89 29.11
N LEU A 932 -9.75 10.66 27.95
CA LEU A 932 -8.42 10.06 27.87
C LEU A 932 -7.30 11.11 27.83
N ILE A 933 -7.64 12.37 27.56
CA ILE A 933 -6.67 13.44 27.28
C ILE A 933 -6.15 14.10 28.56
N THR A 934 -6.93 14.08 29.65
CA THR A 934 -6.52 14.68 30.92
C THR A 934 -5.18 14.09 31.40
N ASP A 935 -4.19 14.96 31.59
CA ASP A 935 -2.81 14.61 31.96
C ASP A 935 -2.05 13.70 30.96
N ALA A 936 -2.57 13.57 29.74
CA ALA A 936 -1.97 12.77 28.67
C ALA A 936 -1.20 13.64 27.66
N ILE A 937 -0.36 13.00 26.85
CA ILE A 937 0.33 13.59 25.70
C ILE A 937 -0.48 13.26 24.45
N ILE A 938 -0.84 14.28 23.68
CA ILE A 938 -1.43 14.12 22.35
C ILE A 938 -0.32 14.37 21.33
N THR A 939 -0.23 13.54 20.29
CA THR A 939 0.60 13.84 19.11
C THR A 939 -0.18 13.59 17.83
N HIS A 940 0.01 14.44 16.82
CA HIS A 940 -0.55 14.31 15.48
C HIS A 940 0.39 14.88 14.41
N ASN A 941 0.11 14.66 13.11
CA ASN A 941 0.87 15.30 12.03
C ASN A 941 0.17 16.53 11.46
N HIS A 942 0.95 17.46 10.91
CA HIS A 942 0.48 18.59 10.10
C HIS A 942 0.95 18.41 8.63
N PRO A 943 0.13 17.82 7.74
CA PRO A 943 0.51 17.56 6.34
C PRO A 943 0.91 18.82 5.55
N THR A 944 0.39 19.97 5.95
CA THR A 944 0.56 21.25 5.25
C THR A 944 1.75 22.09 5.77
N ASN A 945 2.59 21.53 6.65
CA ASN A 945 3.66 22.24 7.35
C ASN A 945 3.17 23.48 8.14
N GLY A 946 1.92 23.46 8.61
CA GLY A 946 1.35 24.51 9.45
C GLY A 946 1.89 24.48 10.89
N MET A 947 1.90 25.65 11.55
CA MET A 947 2.11 25.74 13.01
C MET A 947 0.90 25.18 13.77
N LEU A 948 1.01 25.04 15.10
CA LEU A 948 -0.16 24.72 15.96
C LEU A 948 -1.29 25.74 15.72
N SER A 949 -2.46 25.22 15.35
CA SER A 949 -3.66 26.03 15.16
C SER A 949 -4.28 26.41 16.50
N PHE A 950 -5.18 27.38 16.50
CA PHE A 950 -5.91 27.73 17.72
C PHE A 950 -6.74 26.55 18.26
N ASN A 951 -7.24 25.66 17.37
CA ASN A 951 -7.98 24.45 17.76
C ASN A 951 -7.08 23.46 18.51
N ASP A 952 -5.80 23.35 18.15
CA ASP A 952 -4.85 22.46 18.83
C ASP A 952 -4.60 22.95 20.25
N ILE A 953 -4.38 24.26 20.40
CA ILE A 953 -4.15 24.90 21.69
C ILE A 953 -5.44 24.85 22.54
N GLU A 954 -6.59 25.12 21.93
CA GLU A 954 -7.89 25.02 22.60
C GLU A 954 -8.13 23.57 23.09
N THR A 955 -7.80 22.57 22.29
CA THR A 955 -7.90 21.14 22.68
C THR A 955 -7.03 20.85 23.89
N ALA A 956 -5.78 21.32 23.90
CA ALA A 956 -4.86 21.13 25.02
C ALA A 956 -5.38 21.76 26.32
N VAL A 957 -5.92 22.98 26.23
CA VAL A 957 -6.47 23.72 27.38
C VAL A 957 -7.81 23.13 27.84
N ALA A 958 -8.75 22.91 26.92
CA ALA A 958 -10.11 22.43 27.19
C ALA A 958 -10.14 21.05 27.85
N TYR A 959 -9.24 20.15 27.44
CA TYR A 959 -9.17 18.80 27.97
C TYR A 959 -8.05 18.60 28.99
N ASN A 960 -7.39 19.70 29.38
CA ASN A 960 -6.31 19.71 30.37
C ASN A 960 -5.21 18.69 30.04
N ALA A 961 -4.76 18.69 28.78
CA ALA A 961 -3.67 17.83 28.32
C ALA A 961 -2.36 18.19 29.02
N ALA A 962 -1.47 17.21 29.19
CA ALA A 962 -0.11 17.47 29.66
C ALA A 962 0.75 18.12 28.56
N GLU A 963 0.55 17.70 27.31
CA GLU A 963 1.28 18.19 26.14
C GLU A 963 0.48 17.88 24.87
N ILE A 964 0.45 18.80 23.90
CA ILE A 964 0.03 18.52 22.53
C ILE A 964 1.20 18.75 21.58
N ARG A 965 1.37 17.83 20.63
CA ARG A 965 2.50 17.80 19.70
C ARG A 965 2.02 17.68 18.26
N ALA A 966 2.66 18.40 17.35
CA ALA A 966 2.38 18.33 15.91
C ALA A 966 3.67 18.10 15.13
N THR A 967 3.81 16.92 14.51
CA THR A 967 4.96 16.56 13.66
C THR A 967 4.75 16.95 12.20
N LEU A 968 5.79 17.46 11.56
CA LEU A 968 5.74 17.95 10.18
C LEU A 968 6.52 17.01 9.23
N PRO A 969 6.16 16.97 7.94
CA PRO A 969 6.94 16.27 6.90
C PRO A 969 8.43 16.64 6.86
N ASN A 970 8.77 17.86 7.27
CA ASN A 970 10.16 18.35 7.33
C ASN A 970 10.95 17.88 8.58
N GLY A 971 10.36 17.02 9.40
CA GLY A 971 10.98 16.45 10.60
C GLY A 971 10.89 17.31 11.85
N LEU A 972 10.34 18.53 11.78
CA LEU A 972 10.10 19.35 12.96
C LEU A 972 8.86 18.87 13.72
N THR A 973 8.92 18.90 15.05
CA THR A 973 7.77 18.67 15.92
C THR A 973 7.53 19.89 16.81
N PHE A 974 6.38 20.53 16.65
CA PHE A 974 5.92 21.58 17.54
C PHE A 974 5.31 20.95 18.80
N SER A 975 5.62 21.49 19.97
CA SER A 975 5.08 21.03 21.25
C SER A 975 4.56 22.21 22.07
N MET A 976 3.35 22.06 22.59
CA MET A 976 2.73 22.97 23.55
C MET A 976 2.45 22.19 24.84
N LYS A 977 3.29 22.38 25.84
CA LYS A 977 3.27 21.67 27.12
C LYS A 977 2.62 22.50 28.20
N ARG A 978 1.85 21.87 29.09
CA ARG A 978 1.25 22.57 30.25
C ARG A 978 2.34 22.98 31.24
N GLY A 979 2.37 24.26 31.63
CA GLY A 979 3.31 24.78 32.63
C GLY A 979 3.04 24.26 34.05
N GLU A 980 3.96 24.53 34.98
CA GLU A 980 3.87 24.07 36.37
C GLU A 980 2.65 24.64 37.12
N THR A 981 2.20 25.84 36.74
CA THR A 981 0.99 26.48 37.29
C THR A 981 -0.31 26.00 36.63
N GLY A 982 -0.23 25.11 35.63
CA GLY A 982 -1.37 24.66 34.84
C GLY A 982 -1.68 25.60 33.67
N TRP A 983 -2.75 25.29 32.93
CA TRP A 983 -3.29 26.22 31.94
C TRP A 983 -3.97 27.38 32.69
N ASN A 984 -3.46 28.60 32.55
CA ASN A 984 -3.84 29.75 33.37
C ASN A 984 -5.01 30.57 32.79
N VAL A 985 -5.65 30.07 31.72
CA VAL A 985 -6.78 30.70 31.06
C VAL A 985 -7.87 29.66 30.80
N PRO A 986 -9.15 30.05 30.80
CA PRO A 986 -10.21 29.15 30.36
C PRO A 986 -10.13 28.92 28.84
N TYR A 987 -10.53 27.74 28.37
CA TYR A 987 -10.36 27.34 26.97
C TYR A 987 -11.06 28.28 25.97
N TYR A 988 -12.21 28.86 26.34
CA TYR A 988 -12.95 29.79 25.47
C TYR A 988 -12.25 31.14 25.27
N ASP A 989 -11.23 31.47 26.06
CA ASP A 989 -10.41 32.67 25.87
C ASP A 989 -9.22 32.42 24.91
N VAL A 990 -8.91 31.16 24.57
CA VAL A 990 -7.78 30.79 23.71
C VAL A 990 -7.91 31.41 22.31
N GLU A 991 -9.09 31.31 21.68
CA GLU A 991 -9.31 31.89 20.35
C GLU A 991 -9.10 33.41 20.35
N LYS A 992 -9.57 34.08 21.40
CA LYS A 992 -9.39 35.53 21.59
C LYS A 992 -7.91 35.89 21.76
N ILE A 993 -7.20 35.19 22.65
CA ILE A 993 -5.76 35.39 22.89
C ILE A 993 -4.95 35.17 21.61
N PHE A 994 -5.28 34.13 20.84
CA PHE A 994 -4.63 33.80 19.58
C PHE A 994 -4.82 34.92 18.54
N LYS A 995 -6.06 35.40 18.36
CA LYS A 995 -6.39 36.49 17.42
C LYS A 995 -5.78 37.83 17.85
N GLU A 996 -5.85 38.18 19.13
CA GLU A 996 -5.26 39.41 19.66
C GLU A 996 -3.73 39.41 19.50
N THR A 997 -3.08 38.28 19.78
CA THR A 997 -1.62 38.16 19.64
C THR A 997 -1.19 38.18 18.18
N MET A 998 -1.93 37.52 17.27
CA MET A 998 -1.70 37.68 15.83
C MET A 998 -1.88 39.12 15.35
N ASN A 999 -2.89 39.84 15.84
CA ASN A 999 -3.10 41.24 15.48
C ASN A 999 -1.99 42.15 16.02
N LEU A 1000 -1.49 41.89 17.23
CA LEU A 1000 -0.33 42.60 17.78
C LEU A 1000 0.91 42.37 16.90
N PHE A 1001 1.17 41.12 16.50
CA PHE A 1001 2.31 40.79 15.64
C PHE A 1001 2.17 41.38 14.23
N ARG A 1002 0.96 41.41 13.65
CA ARG A 1002 0.70 42.04 12.35
C ARG A 1002 0.89 43.56 12.37
N ASN A 1003 0.71 44.19 13.53
CA ASN A 1003 0.84 45.64 13.70
C ASN A 1003 2.20 46.06 14.29
N ASP A 1004 3.04 45.11 14.70
CA ASP A 1004 4.40 45.37 15.17
C ASP A 1004 5.34 45.58 13.95
N PRO A 1005 5.90 46.79 13.78
CA PRO A 1005 6.80 47.09 12.67
C PRO A 1005 8.00 46.14 12.56
N LYS A 1006 8.49 45.65 13.71
CA LYS A 1006 9.64 44.72 13.79
C LYS A 1006 9.26 43.33 13.29
N MET A 1007 8.06 42.84 13.63
CA MET A 1007 7.56 41.54 13.15
C MET A 1007 7.22 41.59 11.67
N MET A 1008 6.63 42.69 11.20
CA MET A 1008 6.38 42.93 9.78
C MET A 1008 7.67 43.02 8.96
N GLN A 1009 8.72 43.61 9.52
CA GLN A 1009 10.03 43.65 8.89
C GLN A 1009 10.64 42.25 8.80
N LEU A 1010 10.68 41.49 9.90
CA LEU A 1010 11.15 40.09 9.91
C LEU A 1010 10.36 39.23 8.91
N TRP A 1011 9.03 39.38 8.86
CA TRP A 1011 8.19 38.66 7.91
C TRP A 1011 8.51 39.01 6.45
N LYS A 1012 8.78 40.30 6.15
CA LYS A 1012 9.17 40.76 4.80
C LYS A 1012 10.57 40.33 4.39
N GLU A 1013 11.48 40.18 5.35
CA GLU A 1013 12.85 39.69 5.16
C GLU A 1013 12.90 38.17 4.93
N GLY A 1014 11.77 37.47 5.10
CA GLY A 1014 11.63 36.03 4.87
C GLY A 1014 11.58 35.21 6.16
N HIS A 1015 11.63 35.85 7.34
CA HIS A 1015 11.89 35.18 8.64
C HIS A 1015 10.56 34.67 9.22
N SER A 1016 9.65 34.21 8.36
CA SER A 1016 8.27 33.85 8.73
C SER A 1016 8.22 32.76 9.79
N ALA A 1017 9.11 31.77 9.72
CA ALA A 1017 9.21 30.74 10.74
C ALA A 1017 9.62 31.33 12.11
N LYS A 1018 10.58 32.26 12.14
CA LYS A 1018 10.99 32.98 13.37
C LYS A 1018 9.85 33.78 13.97
N VAL A 1019 9.06 34.44 13.14
CA VAL A 1019 7.86 35.18 13.56
C VAL A 1019 6.80 34.23 14.12
N ASN A 1020 6.61 33.05 13.51
CA ASN A 1020 5.66 32.04 13.98
C ASN A 1020 6.01 31.48 15.36
N ASP A 1021 7.29 31.23 15.61
CA ASP A 1021 7.69 30.73 16.93
C ASP A 1021 7.64 31.80 18.00
N MET A 1022 8.02 33.04 17.70
CA MET A 1022 7.82 34.16 18.63
C MET A 1022 6.33 34.37 18.93
N LEU A 1023 5.46 34.17 17.95
CA LEU A 1023 4.00 34.19 18.13
C LEU A 1023 3.55 33.05 19.06
N MET A 1024 4.02 31.82 18.84
CA MET A 1024 3.67 30.65 19.67
C MET A 1024 4.21 30.75 21.10
N GLU A 1025 5.43 31.25 21.27
CA GLU A 1025 6.04 31.53 22.58
C GLU A 1025 5.23 32.57 23.34
N THR A 1026 4.82 33.67 22.68
CA THR A 1026 3.96 34.69 23.28
C THR A 1026 2.57 34.14 23.65
N ILE A 1027 2.01 33.23 22.83
CA ILE A 1027 0.74 32.57 23.14
C ILE A 1027 0.92 31.63 24.33
N ALA A 1028 1.98 30.82 24.36
CA ALA A 1028 2.31 29.91 25.45
C ALA A 1028 2.38 30.66 26.80
N ASP A 1029 3.12 31.77 26.84
CA ASP A 1029 3.24 32.61 28.05
C ASP A 1029 1.87 33.10 28.55
N LYS A 1030 0.99 33.53 27.64
CA LYS A 1030 -0.35 34.03 27.99
C LYS A 1030 -1.30 32.95 28.49
N ILE A 1031 -1.14 31.71 28.04
CA ILE A 1031 -2.03 30.59 28.42
C ILE A 1031 -1.46 29.73 29.55
N GLY A 1032 -0.26 30.02 30.06
CA GLY A 1032 0.43 29.19 31.05
C GLY A 1032 1.07 27.92 30.47
N GLY A 1033 1.36 27.92 29.16
CA GLY A 1033 2.03 26.85 28.44
C GLY A 1033 3.53 27.06 28.30
N ILE A 1034 4.22 26.04 27.80
CA ILE A 1034 5.62 26.05 27.40
C ILE A 1034 5.67 25.55 25.96
N TYR A 1035 6.07 26.42 25.03
CA TYR A 1035 6.25 26.07 23.63
C TYR A 1035 7.68 25.57 23.38
N ASN A 1036 7.81 24.45 22.68
CA ASN A 1036 9.10 23.91 22.24
C ASN A 1036 9.02 23.48 20.78
N VAL A 1037 10.15 23.52 20.09
CA VAL A 1037 10.31 22.92 18.76
C VAL A 1037 11.42 21.90 18.81
N TYR A 1038 11.07 20.67 18.46
CA TYR A 1038 12.00 19.54 18.39
C TYR A 1038 12.33 19.25 16.93
N LYS A 1039 13.54 18.73 16.69
CA LYS A 1039 14.01 18.30 15.37
C LYS A 1039 14.46 16.85 15.43
#